data_AF-A0A8H4QPZ7-F1
#
_entry.id   AF-A0A8H4QPZ7-F1
#
_cell.length_a   1.000
_cell.length_b   1.000
_cell.length_c   1.000
_cell.angle_alpha   90.00
_cell.angle_beta   90.00
_cell.angle_gamma   90.00
#
_symmetry.space_group_name_H-M   'P 1'
#
loop_
_entity.id
_entity.type
_entity.pdbx_description
1 polymer ?
#
loop_
_entity_poly.entity_id
_entity_poly.type
_entity_poly.pdbx_seq_one_letter_code
_entity_poly.pdbx_strand_id
1 'polypeptide(L)'
;MAAALTTHGDISNGSQPELSLGSLASFSTTPGRPSLRVPSTSSRTTAQSSAPVATPPPHNTSFSTRRKSDDPVASLSSRLNMLNHQDELMDEEGIGGDGDVLDTPGAGGEKKRWLDAPETPGPSGSRSKRASTSKGATSSTSGKGVTLTLRDQEKHIDNLKKENFNIKLRVHFLEERLASLAPDQIDAALKQNINLKIEVQQRGMEIKKLKKLVLSLEHELERLQRNGSGSNRSRERELEERLEERERELQELRRRKSGFDDSAIRELEARNVELEDELDNAKGLLEDNMDEIERLREIVERRGGNDSANESMGENRRERLKRRIEELEIDNEQLRAKLDDQADLLAQKDGEMEDLADTVDTLHLELEDLQRRREAEALERSESRAQVLEEREEREAVEDDLNAMKDKLAALLIELQQKEDELEMKNKEIDELVSEHQRIVEVVEEEWRGEVEEARGQVDELKDVLAEREAESKDLRVNISELEANTNDLHFKFETALAHLEEETDQKDAELESFQQTIDKLGEQIYQLEDENDRLKEEHERFREDEAAERERLEVLAAALKEKIATLKDELREMTEAYETCSQEIHAHRSRQEELARHVEDLVEEVQNERTARERAEADLDAADKEHDEAMRREKRTLEAKESALQSALNDLARTQSLLSQREADLQAVQTALQTLEAESKRLGETHTTARFSLQLESDRLKRDLERLEDELARARKELDDREAKNRDRDSVVDKLHAENRDLTTQLAAQTQARMNLSEKLDSVLANLKNAEAEIASYKSKTGDLEQRLSKDQRSLLNAESQYRDQLTERNTLLLTIYQYLDKILGVDKTPKKGSQAETKPYTNFNVFHDNLITRLKALSQIQMDFEKRCKEVEAKFNEKLSDMRRQLDSRWKQIDKFESSLKTYADTKANWKRKFVQKEGELEAIKATNAEMASQLSSIKRPGGSDAMEVRSLAARAANAERRLNNAQNQLLSAEEKLAQINQKNAAADTKWEVRVKEYEARLRAAEERVKRERQGSKERMLELENNIKSLQRQLELAQKRNAQLYDVVETTKAASPHGR
;
A
#
# COMPACT_ATOMS: atom_id res chain seq x y z
N MET A 1 -86.00 -19.43 10.92
CA MET A 1 -84.86 -20.01 10.16
C MET A 1 -84.39 -18.93 9.20
N ALA A 2 -83.11 -18.60 9.03
CA ALA A 2 -81.94 -18.91 9.84
C ALA A 2 -80.92 -17.74 9.79
N ALA A 3 -80.09 -17.63 10.83
CA ALA A 3 -79.09 -16.59 11.13
C ALA A 3 -77.99 -16.38 10.07
N ALA A 4 -77.18 -15.30 10.04
CA ALA A 4 -77.20 -13.93 10.63
C ALA A 4 -76.04 -13.12 9.94
N LEU A 5 -75.96 -11.79 9.81
CA LEU A 5 -76.13 -10.64 10.73
C LEU A 5 -75.11 -10.60 11.90
N THR A 6 -74.33 -9.53 12.18
CA THR A 6 -74.06 -8.24 11.47
C THR A 6 -72.86 -7.47 12.11
N THR A 7 -72.52 -6.31 11.52
CA THR A 7 -71.98 -5.06 12.16
C THR A 7 -70.49 -4.90 12.53
N HIS A 8 -70.03 -3.64 12.38
CA HIS A 8 -68.69 -3.07 12.67
C HIS A 8 -68.52 -2.57 14.11
N GLY A 9 -67.29 -2.21 14.49
CA GLY A 9 -66.99 -1.27 15.59
C GLY A 9 -65.49 -1.02 15.80
N ASP A 10 -65.03 0.23 15.66
CA ASP A 10 -63.65 0.69 15.93
C ASP A 10 -63.41 1.11 17.40
N ILE A 11 -62.14 1.40 17.75
CA ILE A 11 -61.62 2.54 18.59
C ILE A 11 -60.35 2.16 19.41
N SER A 12 -59.59 3.18 19.84
CA SER A 12 -58.16 3.21 20.18
C SER A 12 -57.76 3.37 21.68
N ASN A 13 -56.45 3.23 21.95
CA ASN A 13 -55.63 3.83 23.04
C ASN A 13 -55.71 3.25 24.49
N GLY A 14 -54.56 3.25 25.20
CA GLY A 14 -54.49 2.99 26.67
C GLY A 14 -53.11 2.59 27.24
N SER A 15 -52.32 3.56 27.71
CA SER A 15 -50.93 3.53 28.22
C SER A 15 -50.59 2.79 29.55
N GLN A 16 -49.35 2.22 29.64
CA GLN A 16 -48.43 2.13 30.82
C GLN A 16 -48.88 1.30 32.07
N PRO A 17 -48.06 0.96 33.11
CA PRO A 17 -46.68 1.39 33.49
C PRO A 17 -45.62 0.27 33.80
N GLU A 18 -44.50 0.63 34.46
CA GLU A 18 -43.24 -0.16 34.66
C GLU A 18 -43.07 -0.98 35.99
N LEU A 19 -41.85 -1.57 36.16
CA LEU A 19 -41.10 -2.01 37.37
C LEU A 19 -41.09 -3.54 37.71
N SER A 20 -40.08 -4.15 38.38
CA SER A 20 -38.58 -4.04 38.36
C SER A 20 -37.92 -5.16 39.24
N LEU A 21 -36.67 -5.60 38.94
CA LEU A 21 -35.79 -6.55 39.71
C LEU A 21 -36.30 -8.03 39.85
N GLY A 22 -35.53 -9.12 40.08
CA GLY A 22 -34.07 -9.41 40.24
C GLY A 22 -33.76 -10.25 41.53
N SER A 23 -32.91 -11.30 41.63
CA SER A 23 -32.06 -12.13 40.72
C SER A 23 -31.53 -13.41 41.46
N LEU A 24 -30.58 -14.21 40.90
CA LEU A 24 -29.93 -15.47 41.44
C LEU A 24 -30.85 -16.74 41.48
N ALA A 25 -30.46 -18.03 41.61
CA ALA A 25 -29.28 -18.93 41.35
C ALA A 25 -29.67 -20.39 41.80
N SER A 26 -29.05 -21.56 41.54
CA SER A 26 -28.11 -22.17 40.54
C SER A 26 -27.94 -23.71 40.82
N PHE A 27 -27.19 -24.49 39.99
CA PHE A 27 -26.86 -25.97 40.10
C PHE A 27 -28.02 -26.98 39.84
N SER A 28 -27.83 -28.25 39.36
CA SER A 28 -26.74 -28.92 38.59
C SER A 28 -27.07 -30.37 38.10
N THR A 29 -26.21 -30.91 37.20
CA THR A 29 -25.82 -32.35 37.05
C THR A 29 -26.59 -33.30 36.09
N THR A 30 -25.84 -34.24 35.49
CA THR A 30 -26.14 -35.12 34.32
C THR A 30 -26.44 -36.59 34.65
N PRO A 31 -27.22 -37.28 33.80
CA PRO A 31 -26.76 -38.49 33.06
C PRO A 31 -26.45 -38.18 31.57
N GLY A 32 -26.04 -39.09 30.67
CA GLY A 32 -25.80 -40.56 30.68
C GLY A 32 -25.48 -41.06 29.24
N ARG A 33 -25.13 -42.33 28.98
CA ARG A 33 -24.84 -42.82 27.60
C ARG A 33 -25.05 -44.33 27.31
N PRO A 34 -25.47 -44.70 26.08
CA PRO A 34 -25.34 -46.04 25.46
C PRO A 34 -24.13 -46.18 24.49
N SER A 35 -24.05 -47.29 23.73
CA SER A 35 -23.01 -47.60 22.72
C SER A 35 -23.50 -48.66 21.68
N LEU A 36 -22.59 -49.23 20.86
CA LEU A 36 -22.74 -50.25 19.78
C LEU A 36 -23.11 -49.67 18.37
N ARG A 37 -22.56 -50.15 17.23
CA ARG A 37 -21.52 -51.18 17.00
C ARG A 37 -20.74 -50.98 15.67
N VAL A 38 -19.56 -51.61 15.57
CA VAL A 38 -18.76 -51.86 14.33
C VAL A 38 -18.27 -53.35 14.39
N PRO A 39 -17.12 -53.90 13.86
CA PRO A 39 -15.91 -53.31 13.22
C PRO A 39 -15.32 -54.01 11.96
N SER A 40 -14.67 -53.20 11.10
CA SER A 40 -13.44 -53.55 10.32
C SER A 40 -13.55 -54.53 9.14
N THR A 41 -12.55 -54.58 8.24
CA THR A 41 -11.26 -55.33 8.33
C THR A 41 -10.39 -54.97 7.11
N SER A 42 -9.07 -55.18 7.01
CA SER A 42 -7.99 -55.79 7.83
C SER A 42 -6.62 -55.40 7.19
N SER A 43 -5.40 -55.68 7.68
CA SER A 43 -4.77 -55.95 9.01
C SER A 43 -3.27 -56.28 8.76
N ARG A 44 -2.38 -56.21 9.78
CA ARG A 44 -0.89 -56.38 9.71
C ARG A 44 -0.16 -55.19 9.03
N THR A 45 1.16 -54.93 9.14
CA THR A 45 2.30 -55.28 10.06
C THR A 45 3.36 -54.13 9.91
N THR A 46 4.52 -54.02 10.58
CA THR A 46 5.39 -54.93 11.35
C THR A 46 6.04 -54.15 12.52
N ALA A 47 6.69 -54.79 13.51
CA ALA A 47 7.21 -54.10 14.70
C ALA A 47 8.35 -54.81 15.46
N GLN A 48 9.01 -54.04 16.33
CA GLN A 48 9.79 -54.33 17.57
C GLN A 48 10.23 -52.95 18.16
N SER A 49 10.73 -52.72 19.40
CA SER A 49 10.63 -53.33 20.76
C SER A 49 11.44 -52.40 21.70
N SER A 50 11.24 -52.26 23.02
CA SER A 50 10.22 -52.74 23.98
C SER A 50 10.17 -51.81 25.23
N ALA A 51 9.79 -52.32 26.41
CA ALA A 51 9.68 -51.61 27.71
C ALA A 51 10.03 -52.62 28.87
N PRO A 52 9.66 -52.49 30.19
CA PRO A 52 9.03 -51.39 30.97
C PRO A 52 9.50 -51.15 32.46
N VAL A 53 9.16 -49.97 33.03
CA VAL A 53 8.64 -49.66 34.40
C VAL A 53 9.37 -50.05 35.75
N ALA A 54 9.67 -49.01 36.57
CA ALA A 54 9.73 -48.87 38.07
C ALA A 54 10.50 -49.87 38.99
N THR A 55 11.34 -49.43 39.95
CA THR A 55 10.98 -49.03 41.37
C THR A 55 12.22 -48.48 42.16
N PRO A 56 12.14 -47.99 43.44
CA PRO A 56 13.11 -47.01 44.02
C PRO A 56 14.18 -47.54 45.07
N PRO A 57 14.62 -46.84 46.16
CA PRO A 57 16.05 -46.60 46.47
C PRO A 57 16.60 -47.37 47.73
N PRO A 58 17.88 -47.22 48.20
CA PRO A 58 18.30 -46.10 49.09
C PRO A 58 19.82 -45.70 49.05
N HIS A 59 20.25 -44.90 50.05
CA HIS A 59 21.55 -44.21 50.28
C HIS A 59 22.70 -45.15 50.79
N ASN A 60 23.96 -44.74 51.10
CA ASN A 60 24.59 -43.43 51.35
C ASN A 60 26.15 -43.51 51.27
N THR A 61 26.88 -42.46 50.81
CA THR A 61 28.12 -41.88 51.46
C THR A 61 28.81 -40.74 50.67
N SER A 62 29.06 -39.62 51.38
CA SER A 62 30.32 -38.83 51.47
C SER A 62 31.08 -38.22 50.25
N PHE A 63 31.24 -36.88 50.30
CA PHE A 63 32.31 -36.02 49.70
C PHE A 63 32.44 -35.90 48.15
N SER A 64 32.85 -34.77 47.54
CA SER A 64 33.15 -33.43 48.09
C SER A 64 32.77 -32.25 47.16
N THR A 65 32.00 -31.30 47.71
CA THR A 65 32.11 -29.82 47.65
C THR A 65 32.57 -29.07 46.37
N ARG A 66 31.96 -27.92 45.98
CA ARG A 66 30.76 -27.22 46.52
C ARG A 66 30.16 -26.24 45.49
N ARG A 67 28.84 -25.98 45.61
CA ARG A 67 28.09 -24.90 44.96
C ARG A 67 27.58 -23.89 46.01
N LYS A 68 27.22 -22.69 45.57
CA LYS A 68 25.97 -21.89 45.76
C LYS A 68 26.33 -20.40 45.59
N SER A 69 25.69 -19.56 44.77
CA SER A 69 24.26 -19.31 44.44
C SER A 69 23.52 -18.46 45.48
N ASP A 70 22.96 -17.32 45.06
CA ASP A 70 21.51 -17.04 44.98
C ASP A 70 21.24 -15.52 44.72
N ASP A 71 20.07 -15.25 44.12
CA ASP A 71 19.43 -13.95 43.81
C ASP A 71 18.69 -13.36 45.05
N PRO A 72 17.92 -12.22 45.01
CA PRO A 72 17.84 -11.09 44.05
C PRO A 72 17.70 -9.68 44.73
N VAL A 73 17.26 -8.65 43.96
CA VAL A 73 16.43 -7.46 44.35
C VAL A 73 17.09 -6.10 44.70
N ALA A 74 16.80 -5.11 43.83
CA ALA A 74 16.56 -3.67 44.05
C ALA A 74 17.66 -2.67 44.54
N SER A 75 18.00 -1.76 43.61
CA SER A 75 17.69 -0.31 43.70
C SER A 75 18.62 0.70 44.40
N LEU A 76 19.27 1.50 43.53
CA LEU A 76 19.45 2.97 43.61
C LEU A 76 20.42 3.61 44.64
N SER A 77 21.43 4.28 44.05
CA SER A 77 21.77 5.71 44.24
C SER A 77 22.92 6.16 45.17
N SER A 78 24.01 6.56 44.49
CA SER A 78 24.58 7.93 44.53
C SER A 78 25.34 8.44 45.76
N ARG A 79 26.67 8.53 45.61
CA ARG A 79 27.54 9.75 45.78
C ARG A 79 28.99 9.33 45.47
N LEU A 80 29.76 10.00 44.60
CA LEU A 80 30.26 11.39 44.60
C LEU A 80 31.42 11.61 45.58
N ASN A 81 32.65 11.42 45.10
CA ASN A 81 33.93 12.09 45.44
C ASN A 81 35.12 11.23 44.93
N MET A 82 36.37 11.68 44.81
CA MET A 82 37.01 12.96 44.39
C MET A 82 38.55 12.75 44.51
N LEU A 83 39.34 13.38 43.61
CA LEU A 83 40.78 13.72 43.75
C LEU A 83 41.91 12.64 43.81
N ASN A 84 42.86 12.82 42.86
CA ASN A 84 44.33 12.83 42.95
C ASN A 84 45.16 11.75 43.69
N HIS A 85 45.98 11.01 42.91
CA HIS A 85 47.45 11.10 42.82
C HIS A 85 47.85 10.61 41.39
N GLN A 86 48.82 11.13 40.62
CA GLN A 86 50.09 11.84 40.85
C GLN A 86 51.26 10.91 41.23
N ASP A 87 52.41 10.89 40.56
CA ASP A 87 52.83 11.64 39.35
C ASP A 87 52.71 10.77 38.06
N GLU A 88 53.59 10.60 37.05
CA GLU A 88 54.94 11.06 36.64
C GLU A 88 54.96 10.95 35.06
N LEU A 89 55.95 11.29 34.22
CA LEU A 89 57.40 11.56 34.33
C LEU A 89 57.85 12.56 33.19
N MET A 90 59.16 12.67 32.96
CA MET A 90 59.93 13.54 32.05
C MET A 90 60.37 12.85 30.73
N ASP A 91 60.87 13.50 29.64
CA ASP A 91 61.24 14.90 29.29
C ASP A 91 60.52 15.33 27.97
N GLU A 92 60.18 16.59 27.64
CA GLU A 92 60.99 17.81 27.28
C GLU A 92 61.95 17.67 26.07
N GLU A 93 62.07 18.61 25.10
CA GLU A 93 61.33 19.85 24.75
C GLU A 93 60.82 19.74 23.28
N GLY A 94 59.63 20.23 22.90
CA GLY A 94 59.32 21.65 22.61
C GLY A 94 59.24 21.88 21.07
N ILE A 95 59.06 23.05 20.44
CA ILE A 95 58.58 24.43 20.75
C ILE A 95 58.03 24.97 19.39
N GLY A 96 56.97 25.78 19.22
CA GLY A 96 56.00 26.42 20.12
C GLY A 96 55.14 27.47 19.34
N GLY A 97 54.25 28.20 20.04
CA GLY A 97 53.33 29.21 19.46
C GLY A 97 51.97 28.62 19.05
N ASP A 98 50.89 28.70 19.83
CA ASP A 98 50.23 29.80 20.58
C ASP A 98 49.35 30.72 19.70
N GLY A 99 48.18 31.12 20.22
CA GLY A 99 47.16 31.91 19.50
C GLY A 99 45.70 31.46 19.70
N ASP A 100 45.17 31.61 20.92
CA ASP A 100 43.72 31.80 21.14
C ASP A 100 43.28 33.20 20.63
N VAL A 101 41.96 33.48 20.64
CA VAL A 101 41.27 34.79 20.87
C VAL A 101 40.02 34.97 19.99
N LEU A 102 38.93 35.41 20.63
CA LEU A 102 37.68 35.85 20.00
C LEU A 102 37.73 37.27 19.41
N ASP A 103 36.66 37.58 18.65
CA ASP A 103 36.00 38.89 18.53
C ASP A 103 36.15 39.65 17.20
N THR A 104 35.23 40.59 16.98
CA THR A 104 34.86 41.21 15.71
C THR A 104 35.22 42.70 15.65
N PRO A 105 35.55 43.21 14.46
CA PRO A 105 34.66 44.23 13.85
C PRO A 105 34.60 44.13 12.30
N GLY A 106 33.72 44.86 11.57
CA GLY A 106 32.65 45.75 12.02
C GLY A 106 32.56 47.08 11.26
N ALA A 107 31.95 47.09 10.06
CA ALA A 107 31.46 48.29 9.34
C ALA A 107 30.51 47.87 8.19
N GLY A 108 29.41 48.54 7.84
CA GLY A 108 28.79 49.76 8.40
C GLY A 108 27.26 49.77 8.19
N GLY A 109 26.61 50.93 8.33
CA GLY A 109 25.14 51.08 8.39
C GLY A 109 24.34 50.72 7.11
N GLU A 110 23.00 50.75 7.14
CA GLU A 110 22.11 51.49 8.05
C GLU A 110 20.84 50.76 8.55
N LYS A 111 20.10 51.46 9.42
CA LYS A 111 18.78 51.14 9.99
C LYS A 111 17.67 51.23 8.89
N LYS A 112 16.42 50.81 9.06
CA LYS A 112 15.61 50.53 10.27
C LYS A 112 14.49 49.49 9.97
N ARG A 113 13.66 49.17 10.97
CA ARG A 113 12.76 48.00 11.02
C ARG A 113 11.31 48.43 11.32
N TRP A 114 10.35 47.99 10.48
CA TRP A 114 8.90 47.70 10.72
C TRP A 114 8.00 48.69 11.52
N LEU A 115 6.83 49.08 10.95
CA LEU A 115 5.43 48.71 11.32
C LEU A 115 4.35 49.74 10.90
N ASP A 116 3.15 49.24 10.55
CA ASP A 116 1.78 49.83 10.43
C ASP A 116 1.55 51.21 9.74
N ALA A 117 0.55 51.44 8.86
CA ALA A 117 -0.90 51.13 8.80
C ALA A 117 -1.79 52.14 9.58
N PRO A 118 -3.12 52.33 9.27
CA PRO A 118 -4.00 51.61 8.33
C PRO A 118 -4.80 52.49 7.34
N GLU A 119 -5.60 51.89 6.45
CA GLU A 119 -7.08 52.08 6.34
C GLU A 119 -7.71 51.19 5.22
N THR A 120 -9.04 50.96 5.26
CA THR A 120 -9.80 50.11 4.31
C THR A 120 -11.32 50.34 4.49
N PRO A 121 -12.20 50.12 3.47
CA PRO A 121 -12.71 48.75 3.17
C PRO A 121 -13.07 48.49 1.67
N GLY A 122 -12.65 47.41 1.01
CA GLY A 122 -13.33 46.08 1.02
C GLY A 122 -14.35 45.93 -0.14
N PRO A 123 -14.99 44.76 -0.42
CA PRO A 123 -14.76 43.36 0.00
C PRO A 123 -14.37 42.42 -1.19
N SER A 124 -13.50 41.40 -1.08
CA SER A 124 -13.61 40.11 -0.35
C SER A 124 -14.69 39.12 -0.88
N GLY A 125 -14.40 37.85 -1.21
CA GLY A 125 -13.08 37.17 -1.35
C GLY A 125 -13.01 35.65 -1.03
N SER A 126 -11.79 35.10 -1.08
CA SER A 126 -11.32 33.79 -0.52
C SER A 126 -11.77 32.49 -1.21
N ARG A 127 -11.12 31.32 -1.04
CA ARG A 127 -10.20 30.83 0.04
C ARG A 127 -9.08 29.90 -0.49
N SER A 128 -8.16 29.39 0.36
CA SER A 128 -6.92 28.71 -0.08
C SER A 128 -6.23 27.83 0.99
N LYS A 129 -5.27 26.96 0.55
CA LYS A 129 -4.10 26.31 1.24
C LYS A 129 -4.19 24.91 1.92
N ARG A 130 -3.19 24.07 1.55
CA ARG A 130 -2.29 23.16 2.34
C ARG A 130 -2.67 21.70 2.75
N ALA A 131 -2.03 20.75 2.04
CA ALA A 131 -0.95 19.83 2.50
C ALA A 131 -1.18 18.43 3.18
N SER A 132 -0.30 17.49 2.77
CA SER A 132 0.32 16.32 3.46
C SER A 132 -0.35 14.93 3.62
N THR A 133 0.41 13.88 3.21
CA THR A 133 0.51 12.47 3.75
C THR A 133 -0.71 11.51 3.70
N SER A 134 -0.60 10.16 3.59
CA SER A 134 0.52 9.21 3.25
C SER A 134 0.04 7.74 3.03
N LYS A 135 0.91 6.86 2.47
CA LYS A 135 0.87 5.36 2.39
C LYS A 135 -0.20 4.70 1.47
N GLY A 136 0.04 3.53 0.86
CA GLY A 136 1.32 2.79 0.64
C GLY A 136 1.20 1.30 0.24
N ALA A 137 2.24 0.76 -0.43
CA ALA A 137 2.53 -0.66 -0.75
C ALA A 137 1.57 -1.38 -1.75
N THR A 138 1.90 -2.51 -2.43
CA THR A 138 2.99 -3.52 -2.34
C THR A 138 3.46 -4.06 -3.72
N SER A 139 4.74 -4.47 -3.85
CA SER A 139 5.29 -5.57 -4.73
C SER A 139 5.07 -5.52 -6.28
N SER A 140 5.96 -6.00 -7.16
CA SER A 140 7.02 -7.03 -7.03
C SER A 140 8.17 -6.91 -8.07
N THR A 141 9.28 -7.61 -7.78
CA THR A 141 10.28 -8.23 -8.70
C THR A 141 10.76 -7.46 -9.95
N SER A 142 11.89 -6.74 -9.82
CA SER A 142 12.73 -6.30 -10.95
C SER A 142 13.75 -7.37 -11.35
N GLY A 143 13.49 -8.09 -12.44
CA GLY A 143 14.39 -9.12 -12.99
C GLY A 143 15.64 -8.55 -13.69
N LYS A 144 16.65 -9.43 -13.91
CA LYS A 144 17.94 -9.12 -14.54
C LYS A 144 17.78 -8.37 -15.88
N GLY A 145 18.56 -7.31 -16.08
CA GLY A 145 18.50 -6.49 -17.30
C GLY A 145 18.98 -7.22 -18.54
N VAL A 146 18.05 -7.64 -19.40
CA VAL A 146 18.33 -7.89 -20.82
C VAL A 146 18.34 -6.54 -21.54
N THR A 147 19.34 -6.27 -22.37
CA THR A 147 19.44 -5.04 -23.16
C THR A 147 18.38 -5.04 -24.27
N LEU A 148 17.21 -4.48 -24.00
CA LEU A 148 16.15 -4.25 -25.01
C LEU A 148 16.73 -3.50 -26.22
N THR A 149 16.48 -4.02 -27.42
CA THR A 149 16.87 -3.31 -28.65
C THR A 149 16.01 -2.06 -28.82
N LEU A 150 16.46 -1.08 -29.62
CA LEU A 150 15.66 0.13 -29.90
C LEU A 150 14.23 -0.19 -30.37
N ARG A 151 14.06 -1.30 -31.10
CA ARG A 151 12.77 -1.77 -31.62
C ARG A 151 11.86 -2.32 -30.52
N ASP A 152 12.43 -2.91 -29.48
CA ASP A 152 11.71 -3.35 -28.28
C ASP A 152 11.36 -2.16 -27.39
N GLN A 153 12.22 -1.14 -27.34
CA GLN A 153 11.97 0.12 -26.65
C GLN A 153 10.82 0.89 -27.32
N GLU A 154 10.79 1.01 -28.65
CA GLU A 154 9.65 1.55 -29.40
C GLU A 154 8.36 0.77 -29.12
N LYS A 155 8.41 -0.57 -29.17
CA LYS A 155 7.26 -1.44 -28.89
C LYS A 155 6.77 -1.29 -27.44
N HIS A 156 7.67 -1.10 -26.48
CA HIS A 156 7.31 -0.86 -25.08
C HIS A 156 6.71 0.54 -24.89
N ILE A 157 7.25 1.57 -25.56
CA ILE A 157 6.68 2.93 -25.61
C ILE A 157 5.28 2.93 -26.23
N ASP A 158 5.03 2.17 -27.30
CA ASP A 158 3.71 2.07 -27.92
C ASP A 158 2.71 1.27 -27.09
N ASN A 159 3.17 0.25 -26.34
CA ASN A 159 2.34 -0.39 -25.32
C ASN A 159 2.01 0.59 -24.17
N LEU A 160 2.99 1.35 -23.66
CA LEU A 160 2.76 2.38 -22.64
C LEU A 160 1.83 3.50 -23.13
N LYS A 161 1.85 3.87 -24.42
CA LYS A 161 0.86 4.78 -25.03
C LYS A 161 -0.54 4.18 -25.04
N LYS A 162 -0.68 2.90 -25.40
CA LYS A 162 -1.96 2.17 -25.37
C LYS A 162 -2.51 2.01 -23.96
N GLU A 163 -1.66 1.69 -22.99
CA GLU A 163 -2.02 1.65 -21.57
C GLU A 163 -2.42 3.04 -21.07
N ASN A 164 -1.69 4.10 -21.43
CA ASN A 164 -2.05 5.47 -21.07
C ASN A 164 -3.38 5.92 -21.72
N PHE A 165 -3.66 5.47 -22.94
CA PHE A 165 -4.95 5.69 -23.61
C PHE A 165 -6.08 4.89 -22.93
N ASN A 166 -5.90 3.61 -22.65
CA ASN A 166 -6.87 2.79 -21.92
C ASN A 166 -7.10 3.29 -20.50
N ILE A 167 -6.08 3.80 -19.81
CA ILE A 167 -6.21 4.45 -18.50
C ILE A 167 -7.02 5.74 -18.64
N LYS A 168 -6.79 6.58 -19.66
CA LYS A 168 -7.62 7.76 -19.93
C LYS A 168 -9.07 7.40 -20.26
N LEU A 169 -9.29 6.36 -21.05
CA LEU A 169 -10.63 5.86 -21.37
C LEU A 169 -11.34 5.33 -20.12
N ARG A 170 -10.60 4.61 -19.25
CA ARG A 170 -11.12 4.11 -17.97
C ARG A 170 -11.32 5.21 -16.94
N VAL A 171 -10.53 6.28 -16.97
CA VAL A 171 -10.77 7.50 -16.19
C VAL A 171 -12.03 8.20 -16.69
N HIS A 172 -12.20 8.41 -18.00
CA HIS A 172 -13.43 8.96 -18.58
C HIS A 172 -14.66 8.15 -18.15
N PHE A 173 -14.66 6.83 -18.37
CA PHE A 173 -15.77 5.97 -17.95
C PHE A 173 -15.96 5.91 -16.42
N LEU A 174 -14.94 6.19 -15.61
CA LEU A 174 -15.09 6.31 -14.15
C LEU A 174 -15.60 7.69 -13.72
N GLU A 175 -15.27 8.77 -14.44
CA GLU A 175 -15.78 10.14 -14.24
C GLU A 175 -17.25 10.22 -14.69
N GLU A 176 -17.58 9.62 -15.83
CA GLU A 176 -18.91 9.44 -16.40
C GLU A 176 -19.79 8.56 -15.51
N ARG A 177 -19.24 7.45 -14.99
CA ARG A 177 -19.92 6.61 -13.98
C ARG A 177 -20.01 7.26 -12.59
N LEU A 178 -19.14 8.22 -12.26
CA LEU A 178 -19.29 9.07 -11.07
C LEU A 178 -20.42 10.09 -11.27
N ALA A 179 -20.56 10.64 -12.48
CA ALA A 179 -21.66 11.55 -12.82
C ALA A 179 -23.01 10.82 -12.81
N SER A 180 -23.09 9.56 -13.28
CA SER A 180 -24.35 8.80 -13.35
C SER A 180 -24.76 8.09 -12.06
N LEU A 181 -23.82 7.60 -11.23
CA LEU A 181 -24.14 6.96 -9.95
C LEU A 181 -24.33 7.92 -8.77
N ALA A 182 -24.05 9.21 -8.96
CA ALA A 182 -24.09 10.20 -7.88
C ALA A 182 -24.93 11.48 -8.13
N PRO A 183 -26.00 11.55 -8.96
CA PRO A 183 -26.85 12.73 -9.07
C PRO A 183 -27.25 13.29 -7.71
N ASP A 184 -27.87 12.49 -6.84
CA ASP A 184 -28.30 12.95 -5.51
C ASP A 184 -27.15 13.39 -4.60
N GLN A 185 -25.94 12.82 -4.72
CA GLN A 185 -24.80 13.23 -3.89
C GLN A 185 -24.09 14.47 -4.44
N ILE A 186 -24.05 14.63 -5.77
CA ILE A 186 -23.57 15.85 -6.43
C ILE A 186 -24.56 16.99 -6.17
N ASP A 187 -25.86 16.70 -6.22
CA ASP A 187 -26.93 17.67 -5.97
C ASP A 187 -27.07 17.99 -4.47
N ALA A 188 -26.85 17.02 -3.57
CA ALA A 188 -26.68 17.30 -2.14
C ALA A 188 -25.40 18.10 -1.86
N ALA A 189 -24.28 17.81 -2.52
CA ALA A 189 -23.05 18.60 -2.41
C ALA A 189 -23.19 19.99 -3.02
N LEU A 190 -24.00 20.17 -4.07
CA LEU A 190 -24.36 21.48 -4.64
C LEU A 190 -25.30 22.24 -3.71
N LYS A 191 -26.36 21.61 -3.18
CA LYS A 191 -27.25 22.19 -2.16
C LYS A 191 -26.46 22.56 -0.89
N GLN A 192 -25.51 21.72 -0.47
CA GLN A 192 -24.62 22.01 0.66
C GLN A 192 -23.61 23.12 0.32
N ASN A 193 -23.07 23.19 -0.90
CA ASN A 193 -22.24 24.33 -1.34
C ASN A 193 -23.06 25.61 -1.47
N ILE A 194 -24.31 25.55 -1.90
CA ILE A 194 -25.24 26.70 -1.96
C ILE A 194 -25.55 27.17 -0.53
N ASN A 195 -25.88 26.26 0.39
CA ASN A 195 -26.08 26.60 1.80
C ASN A 195 -24.80 27.15 2.44
N LEU A 196 -23.63 26.53 2.23
CA LEU A 196 -22.34 27.07 2.69
C LEU A 196 -21.99 28.42 2.05
N LYS A 197 -22.42 28.69 0.81
CA LYS A 197 -22.24 29.98 0.13
C LYS A 197 -23.22 31.03 0.63
N ILE A 198 -24.44 30.64 1.01
CA ILE A 198 -25.41 31.47 1.72
C ILE A 198 -24.91 31.77 3.13
N GLU A 199 -24.41 30.79 3.88
CA GLU A 199 -23.78 31.00 5.18
C GLU A 199 -22.52 31.87 5.07
N VAL A 200 -21.64 31.65 4.09
CA VAL A 200 -20.47 32.51 3.86
C VAL A 200 -20.88 33.93 3.43
N GLN A 201 -22.00 34.10 2.72
CA GLN A 201 -22.58 35.43 2.50
C GLN A 201 -23.19 36.03 3.76
N GLN A 202 -23.95 35.27 4.57
CA GLN A 202 -24.56 35.73 5.81
C GLN A 202 -23.49 36.08 6.85
N ARG A 203 -22.55 35.18 7.14
CA ARG A 203 -21.34 35.45 7.93
C ARG A 203 -20.51 36.58 7.31
N GLY A 204 -20.45 36.70 5.99
CA GLY A 204 -19.83 37.83 5.31
C GLY A 204 -20.55 39.16 5.53
N MET A 205 -21.88 39.15 5.64
CA MET A 205 -22.72 40.30 5.98
C MET A 205 -22.67 40.60 7.48
N GLU A 206 -22.64 39.60 8.36
CA GLU A 206 -22.39 39.75 9.79
C GLU A 206 -21.00 40.32 10.05
N ILE A 207 -19.94 39.80 9.42
CA ILE A 207 -18.59 40.35 9.52
C ILE A 207 -18.54 41.77 8.95
N LYS A 208 -19.31 42.12 7.91
CA LYS A 208 -19.46 43.52 7.46
C LYS A 208 -20.22 44.39 8.48
N LYS A 209 -21.31 43.90 9.08
CA LYS A 209 -22.08 44.59 10.13
C LYS A 209 -21.22 44.81 11.37
N LEU A 210 -20.55 43.77 11.85
CA LEU A 210 -19.63 43.79 12.99
C LEU A 210 -18.40 44.66 12.71
N LYS A 211 -17.79 44.61 11.52
CA LYS A 211 -16.72 45.57 11.16
C LYS A 211 -17.22 47.00 11.08
N LYS A 212 -18.44 47.25 10.59
CA LYS A 212 -19.03 48.60 10.57
C LYS A 212 -19.40 49.08 11.98
N LEU A 213 -19.84 48.17 12.85
CA LEU A 213 -20.12 48.44 14.27
C LEU A 213 -18.82 48.71 15.03
N VAL A 214 -17.80 47.88 14.86
CA VAL A 214 -16.45 48.07 15.42
C VAL A 214 -15.85 49.39 14.94
N LEU A 215 -15.83 49.66 13.62
CA LEU A 215 -15.38 50.96 13.09
C LEU A 215 -16.20 52.13 13.65
N SER A 216 -17.52 52.00 13.84
CA SER A 216 -18.31 53.06 14.48
C SER A 216 -17.96 53.22 15.96
N LEU A 217 -17.72 52.14 16.70
CA LEU A 217 -17.31 52.17 18.10
C LEU A 217 -15.88 52.69 18.26
N GLU A 218 -14.98 52.39 17.32
CA GLU A 218 -13.63 52.94 17.24
C GLU A 218 -13.68 54.45 16.97
N HIS A 219 -14.49 54.91 16.01
CA HIS A 219 -14.68 56.35 15.75
C HIS A 219 -15.43 57.07 16.88
N GLU A 220 -16.35 56.40 17.60
CA GLU A 220 -17.01 56.99 18.79
C GLU A 220 -16.09 56.99 20.02
N LEU A 221 -15.23 55.98 20.21
CA LEU A 221 -14.15 55.98 21.19
C LEU A 221 -13.12 57.07 20.87
N GLU A 222 -12.70 57.21 19.62
CA GLU A 222 -11.81 58.27 19.15
C GLU A 222 -12.45 59.65 19.37
N ARG A 223 -13.75 59.81 19.08
CA ARG A 223 -14.50 61.05 19.35
C ARG A 223 -14.62 61.34 20.86
N LEU A 224 -14.83 60.32 21.70
CA LEU A 224 -14.87 60.46 23.16
C LEU A 224 -13.49 60.81 23.74
N GLN A 225 -12.43 60.16 23.25
CA GLN A 225 -11.04 60.37 23.65
C GLN A 225 -10.53 61.75 23.21
N ARG A 226 -10.98 62.24 22.05
CA ARG A 226 -10.63 63.56 21.50
C ARG A 226 -11.46 64.71 22.09
N ASN A 227 -12.68 64.45 22.56
CA ASN A 227 -13.52 65.42 23.28
C ASN A 227 -13.52 65.18 24.81
N GLY A 228 -12.41 64.68 25.36
CA GLY A 228 -12.21 64.35 26.78
C GLY A 228 -12.20 65.52 27.78
N SER A 229 -12.96 66.58 27.54
CA SER A 229 -13.34 67.57 28.55
C SER A 229 -14.58 68.38 28.12
N GLY A 230 -15.57 68.51 29.01
CA GLY A 230 -16.60 69.56 28.96
C GLY A 230 -17.94 69.26 28.25
N SER A 231 -18.07 68.23 27.40
CA SER A 231 -19.26 68.11 26.53
C SER A 231 -20.45 67.30 27.07
N ASN A 232 -20.35 66.61 28.22
CA ASN A 232 -21.44 65.74 28.69
C ASN A 232 -22.76 66.50 28.92
N ARG A 233 -22.76 67.63 29.64
CA ARG A 233 -24.00 68.35 30.00
C ARG A 233 -24.80 68.88 28.80
N SER A 234 -24.15 69.17 27.67
CA SER A 234 -24.86 69.57 26.44
C SER A 234 -25.45 68.35 25.73
N ARG A 235 -24.75 67.21 25.77
CA ARG A 235 -25.21 65.94 25.19
C ARG A 235 -26.34 65.33 26.01
N GLU A 236 -26.26 65.46 27.33
CA GLU A 236 -27.26 65.07 28.33
C GLU A 236 -28.57 65.82 28.07
N ARG A 237 -28.54 67.16 27.96
CA ARG A 237 -29.72 67.94 27.53
C ARG A 237 -30.23 67.61 26.13
N GLU A 238 -29.35 67.45 25.14
CA GLU A 238 -29.75 67.01 23.79
C GLU A 238 -30.35 65.59 23.75
N LEU A 239 -30.17 64.79 24.80
CA LEU A 239 -30.72 63.46 24.96
C LEU A 239 -31.96 63.45 25.85
N GLU A 240 -32.07 64.33 26.85
CA GLU A 240 -33.30 64.61 27.58
C GLU A 240 -34.34 65.24 26.65
N GLU A 241 -33.99 66.29 25.90
CA GLU A 241 -34.87 66.98 24.95
C GLU A 241 -35.29 66.05 23.81
N ARG A 242 -34.39 65.16 23.32
CA ARG A 242 -34.77 64.11 22.36
C ARG A 242 -35.49 62.92 22.98
N LEU A 243 -35.35 62.65 24.29
CA LEU A 243 -36.20 61.68 24.98
C LEU A 243 -37.61 62.24 25.12
N GLU A 244 -37.76 63.51 25.51
CA GLU A 244 -39.07 64.16 25.54
C GLU A 244 -39.69 64.30 24.13
N GLU A 245 -38.92 64.62 23.08
CA GLU A 245 -39.41 64.53 21.69
C GLU A 245 -39.79 63.10 21.31
N ARG A 246 -39.00 62.08 21.69
CA ARG A 246 -39.31 60.67 21.40
C ARG A 246 -40.49 60.14 22.21
N GLU A 247 -40.72 60.64 23.42
CA GLU A 247 -41.88 60.31 24.24
C GLU A 247 -43.13 61.06 23.77
N ARG A 248 -43.01 62.30 23.29
CA ARG A 248 -44.07 63.02 22.55
C ARG A 248 -44.38 62.29 21.24
N GLU A 249 -43.38 61.93 20.43
CA GLU A 249 -43.57 61.12 19.22
C GLU A 249 -44.13 59.72 19.56
N LEU A 250 -43.81 59.10 20.69
CA LEU A 250 -44.40 57.81 21.10
C LEU A 250 -45.82 57.94 21.65
N GLN A 251 -46.16 59.04 22.33
CA GLN A 251 -47.54 59.35 22.70
C GLN A 251 -48.37 59.73 21.47
N GLU A 252 -47.80 60.47 20.52
CA GLU A 252 -48.46 60.86 19.29
C GLU A 252 -48.55 59.70 18.29
N LEU A 253 -47.56 58.81 18.20
CA LEU A 253 -47.65 57.55 17.47
C LEU A 253 -48.54 56.52 18.17
N ARG A 254 -48.69 56.55 19.50
CA ARG A 254 -49.75 55.79 20.17
C ARG A 254 -51.13 56.35 19.84
N ARG A 255 -51.31 57.68 19.84
CA ARG A 255 -52.56 58.33 19.38
C ARG A 255 -52.86 58.08 17.89
N ARG A 256 -51.86 58.13 17.01
CA ARG A 256 -52.02 57.91 15.56
C ARG A 256 -52.15 56.42 15.22
N LYS A 257 -51.51 55.50 15.94
CA LYS A 257 -51.71 54.06 15.75
C LYS A 257 -53.06 53.59 16.31
N SER A 258 -53.47 54.11 17.47
CA SER A 258 -54.87 54.08 17.96
C SER A 258 -55.82 55.00 17.17
N GLY A 259 -55.45 55.36 15.94
CA GLY A 259 -56.22 56.21 15.03
C GLY A 259 -56.22 55.71 13.59
N PHE A 260 -55.31 54.80 13.21
CA PHE A 260 -55.24 54.22 11.87
C PHE A 260 -55.99 52.89 11.79
N ASP A 261 -55.78 52.01 12.79
CA ASP A 261 -56.66 50.86 13.00
C ASP A 261 -58.08 51.37 13.31
N ASP A 262 -58.22 52.39 14.16
CA ASP A 262 -59.47 53.08 14.48
C ASP A 262 -60.18 53.72 13.28
N SER A 263 -59.46 54.12 12.22
CA SER A 263 -60.08 54.70 11.02
C SER A 263 -60.60 53.61 10.07
N ALA A 264 -59.86 52.52 9.90
CA ALA A 264 -60.32 51.37 9.11
C ALA A 264 -61.44 50.60 9.84
N ILE A 265 -61.36 50.51 11.17
CA ILE A 265 -62.42 50.00 12.03
C ILE A 265 -63.64 50.91 11.92
N ARG A 266 -63.53 52.24 12.07
CA ARG A 266 -64.70 53.14 11.88
C ARG A 266 -65.27 53.16 10.47
N GLU A 267 -64.50 52.89 9.42
CA GLU A 267 -65.02 52.79 8.05
C GLU A 267 -65.75 51.46 7.81
N LEU A 268 -65.35 50.39 8.51
CA LEU A 268 -66.08 49.11 8.55
C LEU A 268 -67.25 49.10 9.55
N GLU A 269 -67.15 49.82 10.67
CA GLU A 269 -68.22 50.04 11.65
C GLU A 269 -69.27 50.99 11.08
N ALA A 270 -68.89 52.07 10.39
CA ALA A 270 -69.85 52.92 9.68
C ALA A 270 -70.60 52.13 8.61
N ARG A 271 -69.91 51.25 7.87
CA ARG A 271 -70.55 50.38 6.88
C ARG A 271 -71.39 49.26 7.50
N ASN A 272 -71.00 48.73 8.67
CA ASN A 272 -71.85 47.82 9.44
C ASN A 272 -73.05 48.55 10.04
N VAL A 273 -72.90 49.79 10.48
CA VAL A 273 -74.00 50.63 11.00
C VAL A 273 -74.92 51.05 9.86
N GLU A 274 -74.42 51.35 8.64
CA GLU A 274 -75.26 51.52 7.45
C GLU A 274 -76.04 50.24 7.11
N LEU A 275 -75.42 49.06 7.24
CA LEU A 275 -76.09 47.77 7.04
C LEU A 275 -77.02 47.37 8.19
N GLU A 276 -76.74 47.77 9.43
CA GLU A 276 -77.58 47.58 10.60
C GLU A 276 -78.74 48.58 10.61
N ASP A 277 -78.54 49.82 10.15
CA ASP A 277 -79.60 50.80 9.89
C ASP A 277 -80.46 50.37 8.69
N GLU A 278 -79.90 49.80 7.61
CA GLU A 278 -80.69 49.19 6.54
C GLU A 278 -81.49 47.97 7.06
N LEU A 279 -80.89 47.15 7.91
CA LEU A 279 -81.56 46.01 8.55
C LEU A 279 -82.64 46.47 9.56
N ASP A 280 -82.42 47.55 10.30
CA ASP A 280 -83.35 48.09 11.30
C ASP A 280 -84.43 48.97 10.67
N ASN A 281 -84.19 49.60 9.52
CA ASN A 281 -85.25 50.16 8.66
C ASN A 281 -86.08 49.03 8.01
N ALA A 282 -85.46 47.91 7.63
CA ALA A 282 -86.20 46.74 7.13
C ALA A 282 -87.01 46.04 8.24
N LYS A 283 -86.47 45.94 9.46
CA LYS A 283 -87.24 45.52 10.65
C LYS A 283 -88.34 46.52 10.97
N GLY A 284 -88.05 47.83 10.96
CA GLY A 284 -89.02 48.89 11.21
C GLY A 284 -90.19 48.85 10.23
N LEU A 285 -89.92 48.64 8.94
CA LEU A 285 -90.98 48.43 7.94
C LEU A 285 -91.76 47.12 8.14
N LEU A 286 -91.15 46.08 8.72
CA LEU A 286 -91.86 44.85 9.11
C LEU A 286 -92.63 45.02 10.42
N GLU A 287 -92.14 45.83 11.35
CA GLU A 287 -92.75 46.14 12.64
C GLU A 287 -93.94 47.09 12.43
N ASP A 288 -93.82 48.15 11.62
CA ASP A 288 -94.93 48.98 11.14
C ASP A 288 -96.01 48.16 10.42
N ASN A 289 -95.63 47.14 9.63
CA ASN A 289 -96.59 46.22 9.00
C ASN A 289 -97.27 45.31 10.03
N MET A 290 -96.57 44.87 11.08
CA MET A 290 -97.15 44.08 12.17
C MET A 290 -98.08 44.94 13.03
N ASP A 291 -97.69 46.19 13.33
CA ASP A 291 -98.46 47.20 14.03
C ASP A 291 -99.74 47.59 13.28
N GLU A 292 -99.68 47.76 11.95
CA GLU A 292 -100.85 48.04 11.14
C GLU A 292 -101.75 46.80 11.00
N ILE A 293 -101.18 45.59 10.95
CA ILE A 293 -101.93 44.32 11.06
C ILE A 293 -102.60 44.18 12.45
N GLU A 294 -102.00 44.71 13.52
CA GLU A 294 -102.57 44.70 14.87
C GLU A 294 -103.66 45.79 15.04
N ARG A 295 -103.47 46.99 14.48
CA ARG A 295 -104.51 48.04 14.38
C ARG A 295 -105.72 47.56 13.57
N LEU A 296 -105.50 46.88 12.45
CA LEU A 296 -106.57 46.31 11.62
C LEU A 296 -107.32 45.18 12.34
N ARG A 297 -106.69 44.48 13.30
CA ARG A 297 -107.39 43.56 14.22
C ARG A 297 -108.19 44.32 15.28
N GLU A 298 -107.61 45.35 15.90
CA GLU A 298 -108.27 46.15 16.93
C GLU A 298 -109.53 46.88 16.41
N ILE A 299 -109.49 47.37 15.15
CA ILE A 299 -110.64 48.01 14.50
C ILE A 299 -111.80 47.01 14.25
N VAL A 300 -111.49 45.74 13.97
CA VAL A 300 -112.49 44.68 13.77
C VAL A 300 -113.10 44.23 15.10
N GLU A 301 -112.33 44.23 16.19
CA GLU A 301 -112.81 43.79 17.52
C GLU A 301 -113.64 44.86 18.26
N ARG A 302 -113.65 46.12 17.80
CA ARG A 302 -114.34 47.26 18.44
C ARG A 302 -115.73 47.61 17.85
N ARG A 303 -116.56 46.63 17.46
CA ARG A 303 -117.96 46.92 16.99
C ARG A 303 -119.05 45.93 17.45
N GLY A 304 -119.40 45.92 18.75
CA GLY A 304 -120.54 45.13 19.25
C GLY A 304 -121.11 45.47 20.65
N GLY A 305 -122.04 46.44 20.73
CA GLY A 305 -122.95 46.68 21.88
C GLY A 305 -122.39 47.47 23.09
N ASN A 306 -123.20 48.08 23.98
CA ASN A 306 -124.63 48.45 23.94
C ASN A 306 -124.98 49.53 25.02
N ASP A 307 -126.26 49.95 25.10
CA ASP A 307 -126.96 50.67 26.21
C ASP A 307 -126.68 52.18 26.48
N SER A 308 -127.53 52.96 27.19
CA SER A 308 -129.02 53.07 27.33
C SER A 308 -129.41 54.27 28.25
N ALA A 309 -130.66 54.76 28.26
CA ALA A 309 -131.18 55.83 29.17
C ALA A 309 -132.71 55.77 29.43
N ASN A 310 -133.22 56.41 30.51
CA ASN A 310 -134.55 56.15 31.12
C ASN A 310 -135.17 57.33 31.92
N GLU A 311 -136.50 57.40 32.10
CA GLU A 311 -137.22 58.38 32.95
C GLU A 311 -138.58 57.85 33.52
N SER A 312 -139.08 58.36 34.68
CA SER A 312 -140.26 57.82 35.42
C SER A 312 -140.77 58.80 36.53
N MET A 313 -141.82 58.63 37.37
CA MET A 313 -142.72 57.52 37.82
C MET A 313 -144.00 58.11 38.52
N GLY A 314 -145.07 57.33 38.80
CA GLY A 314 -146.14 57.76 39.74
C GLY A 314 -147.37 56.83 39.94
N GLU A 315 -147.92 56.76 41.17
CA GLU A 315 -149.09 55.94 41.56
C GLU A 315 -150.40 56.75 41.85
N ASN A 316 -151.52 56.04 42.06
CA ASN A 316 -152.76 56.49 42.73
C ASN A 316 -153.75 57.43 42.00
N ARG A 317 -154.17 57.10 40.77
CA ARG A 317 -155.41 57.64 40.14
C ARG A 317 -156.45 56.56 39.76
N ARG A 318 -156.62 55.52 40.59
CA ARG A 318 -157.73 54.55 40.44
C ARG A 318 -159.02 55.03 41.14
N GLU A 319 -160.13 54.38 40.80
CA GLU A 319 -161.42 54.34 41.54
C GLU A 319 -162.44 55.48 41.40
N ARG A 320 -162.11 56.77 41.56
CA ARG A 320 -163.17 57.80 41.82
C ARG A 320 -164.03 58.31 40.64
N LEU A 321 -163.75 57.92 39.39
CA LEU A 321 -164.40 58.49 38.18
C LEU A 321 -165.82 57.96 37.86
N LYS A 322 -166.38 57.04 38.66
CA LYS A 322 -167.32 56.02 38.13
C LYS A 322 -168.84 56.25 38.33
N ARG A 323 -169.34 57.43 38.73
CA ARG A 323 -170.76 57.62 39.14
C ARG A 323 -171.43 58.99 38.86
N ARG A 324 -171.02 59.76 37.84
CA ARG A 324 -171.73 61.03 37.50
C ARG A 324 -171.94 61.25 35.99
N ILE A 325 -171.98 60.16 35.24
CA ILE A 325 -172.14 60.17 33.77
C ILE A 325 -173.61 59.89 33.40
N GLU A 326 -174.19 58.85 33.98
CA GLU A 326 -175.45 58.20 33.56
C GLU A 326 -176.70 59.10 33.45
N GLU A 327 -176.86 60.12 34.31
CA GLU A 327 -178.12 60.90 34.39
C GLU A 327 -178.30 61.99 33.32
N LEU A 328 -177.25 62.36 32.57
CA LEU A 328 -177.33 63.42 31.54
C LEU A 328 -177.32 62.88 30.10
N GLU A 329 -177.37 61.56 29.93
CA GLU A 329 -177.28 60.91 28.62
C GLU A 329 -178.61 61.03 27.83
N ILE A 330 -179.76 60.88 28.53
CA ILE A 330 -181.10 60.76 27.93
C ILE A 330 -181.59 62.05 27.24
N ASP A 331 -181.46 63.22 27.86
CA ASP A 331 -181.90 64.50 27.27
C ASP A 331 -181.06 64.90 26.04
N ASN A 332 -179.87 64.30 25.87
CA ASN A 332 -179.01 64.52 24.69
C ASN A 332 -179.50 63.71 23.47
N GLU A 333 -180.19 62.59 23.72
CA GLU A 333 -180.46 61.52 22.75
C GLU A 333 -181.45 61.96 21.64
N GLN A 334 -182.45 62.77 21.98
CA GLN A 334 -183.42 63.29 21.00
C GLN A 334 -182.86 64.37 20.05
N LEU A 335 -181.71 64.97 20.37
CA LEU A 335 -181.02 65.91 19.48
C LEU A 335 -180.02 65.18 18.56
N ARG A 336 -179.48 64.03 18.97
CA ARG A 336 -178.56 63.21 18.16
C ARG A 336 -179.23 62.64 16.92
N ALA A 337 -180.43 62.09 17.04
CA ALA A 337 -181.15 61.46 15.93
C ALA A 337 -181.33 62.35 14.67
N LYS A 338 -181.37 63.69 14.81
CA LYS A 338 -181.45 64.63 13.67
C LYS A 338 -180.09 65.06 13.10
N LEU A 339 -179.02 64.71 13.80
CA LEU A 339 -177.63 64.87 13.42
C LEU A 339 -177.13 63.59 12.71
N ASP A 340 -177.55 62.43 13.21
CA ASP A 340 -177.26 61.11 12.63
C ASP A 340 -177.78 61.01 11.19
N ASP A 341 -179.04 61.42 10.93
CA ASP A 341 -179.64 61.53 9.58
C ASP A 341 -178.82 62.39 8.59
N GLN A 342 -177.97 63.31 9.08
CA GLN A 342 -177.06 64.13 8.25
C GLN A 342 -175.63 63.59 8.19
N ALA A 343 -175.21 62.78 9.17
CA ALA A 343 -173.91 62.12 9.19
C ALA A 343 -173.86 60.94 8.21
N ASP A 344 -174.91 60.13 8.14
CA ASP A 344 -174.99 58.97 7.23
C ASP A 344 -174.82 59.35 5.75
N LEU A 345 -175.29 60.54 5.36
CA LEU A 345 -175.16 61.05 3.99
C LEU A 345 -173.72 61.52 3.65
N LEU A 346 -172.94 61.90 4.67
CA LEU A 346 -171.51 62.22 4.50
C LEU A 346 -170.67 60.94 4.45
N ALA A 347 -170.95 59.97 5.32
CA ALA A 347 -170.25 58.68 5.35
C ALA A 347 -170.31 57.94 3.99
N GLN A 348 -171.43 58.04 3.25
CA GLN A 348 -171.53 57.50 1.89
C GLN A 348 -170.68 58.26 0.84
N LYS A 349 -170.37 59.54 1.04
CA LYS A 349 -169.47 60.30 0.15
C LYS A 349 -168.00 60.09 0.49
N ASP A 350 -167.67 59.90 1.76
CA ASP A 350 -166.30 59.63 2.19
C ASP A 350 -165.85 58.22 1.76
N GLY A 351 -166.73 57.19 1.90
CA GLY A 351 -166.44 55.83 1.42
C GLY A 351 -166.19 55.75 -0.10
N GLU A 352 -166.94 56.50 -0.91
CA GLU A 352 -166.68 56.61 -2.36
C GLU A 352 -165.33 57.27 -2.70
N MET A 353 -164.72 58.04 -1.79
CA MET A 353 -163.36 58.55 -1.97
C MET A 353 -162.29 57.57 -1.50
N GLU A 354 -162.54 56.82 -0.42
CA GLU A 354 -161.60 55.85 0.15
C GLU A 354 -161.36 54.68 -0.84
N ASP A 355 -162.43 54.13 -1.43
CA ASP A 355 -162.37 53.13 -2.52
C ASP A 355 -161.53 53.61 -3.72
N LEU A 356 -161.54 54.92 -4.03
CA LEU A 356 -160.77 55.49 -5.13
C LEU A 356 -159.29 55.68 -4.77
N ALA A 357 -158.96 55.98 -3.51
CA ALA A 357 -157.58 56.13 -3.06
C ALA A 357 -156.79 54.82 -3.16
N ASP A 358 -157.36 53.71 -2.69
CA ASP A 358 -156.74 52.38 -2.72
C ASP A 358 -156.39 51.92 -4.16
N THR A 359 -157.20 52.31 -5.16
CA THR A 359 -156.91 52.03 -6.58
C THR A 359 -155.76 52.84 -7.17
N VAL A 360 -155.37 53.96 -6.54
CA VAL A 360 -154.23 54.78 -6.97
C VAL A 360 -152.93 54.29 -6.35
N ASP A 361 -152.94 53.89 -5.07
CA ASP A 361 -151.73 53.42 -4.38
C ASP A 361 -151.29 52.04 -4.87
N THR A 362 -152.24 51.15 -5.18
CA THR A 362 -151.94 49.83 -5.78
C THR A 362 -151.23 49.94 -7.14
N LEU A 363 -151.63 50.89 -7.99
CA LEU A 363 -150.98 51.12 -9.29
C LEU A 363 -149.58 51.75 -9.21
N HIS A 364 -149.24 52.44 -8.11
CA HIS A 364 -147.88 52.95 -7.90
C HIS A 364 -146.90 51.84 -7.51
N LEU A 365 -147.33 50.89 -6.67
CA LEU A 365 -146.50 49.76 -6.22
C LEU A 365 -146.06 48.85 -7.39
N GLU A 366 -146.97 48.58 -8.34
CA GLU A 366 -146.64 47.78 -9.53
C GLU A 366 -145.59 48.45 -10.44
N LEU A 367 -145.53 49.79 -10.46
CA LEU A 367 -144.57 50.54 -11.27
C LEU A 367 -143.15 50.51 -10.67
N GLU A 368 -143.01 50.68 -9.36
CA GLU A 368 -141.68 50.64 -8.71
C GLU A 368 -141.01 49.25 -8.85
N ASP A 369 -141.78 48.17 -8.67
CA ASP A 369 -141.25 46.80 -8.74
C ASP A 369 -140.81 46.40 -10.16
N LEU A 370 -141.38 47.02 -11.20
CA LEU A 370 -140.90 46.88 -12.57
C LEU A 370 -139.60 47.66 -12.83
N GLN A 371 -139.35 48.77 -12.12
CA GLN A 371 -138.08 49.50 -12.21
C GLN A 371 -136.96 48.75 -11.48
N ARG A 372 -137.18 48.32 -10.23
CA ARG A 372 -136.20 47.57 -9.41
C ARG A 372 -135.64 46.35 -10.14
N ARG A 373 -136.50 45.59 -10.84
CA ARG A 373 -136.10 44.40 -11.62
C ARG A 373 -135.16 44.75 -12.78
N ARG A 374 -135.42 45.84 -13.51
CA ARG A 374 -134.54 46.27 -14.62
C ARG A 374 -133.15 46.70 -14.15
N GLU A 375 -133.06 47.33 -12.98
CA GLU A 375 -131.80 47.81 -12.42
C GLU A 375 -130.94 46.66 -11.89
N ALA A 376 -131.54 45.68 -11.23
CA ALA A 376 -130.86 44.45 -10.82
C ALA A 376 -130.25 43.68 -12.01
N GLU A 377 -131.03 43.45 -13.07
CA GLU A 377 -130.50 42.81 -14.30
C GLU A 377 -129.40 43.64 -15.00
N ALA A 378 -129.29 44.94 -14.74
CA ALA A 378 -128.27 45.79 -15.34
C ALA A 378 -126.91 45.64 -14.61
N LEU A 379 -126.93 45.53 -13.27
CA LEU A 379 -125.71 45.27 -12.48
C LEU A 379 -125.12 43.88 -12.79
N GLU A 380 -125.95 42.83 -12.80
CA GLU A 380 -125.50 41.44 -12.98
C GLU A 380 -124.75 41.25 -14.31
N ARG A 381 -125.17 41.96 -15.38
CA ARG A 381 -124.51 41.98 -16.70
C ARG A 381 -123.22 42.82 -16.75
N SER A 382 -122.98 43.65 -15.74
CA SER A 382 -121.74 44.43 -15.58
C SER A 382 -120.71 43.66 -14.77
N GLU A 383 -121.12 43.06 -13.64
CA GLU A 383 -120.24 42.27 -12.77
C GLU A 383 -119.72 41.01 -13.49
N SER A 384 -120.59 40.28 -14.18
CA SER A 384 -120.21 39.14 -15.04
C SER A 384 -119.31 39.50 -16.23
N ARG A 385 -119.20 40.79 -16.59
CA ARG A 385 -118.22 41.28 -17.57
C ARG A 385 -116.89 41.67 -16.96
N ALA A 386 -116.87 42.15 -15.71
CA ALA A 386 -115.64 42.45 -14.98
C ALA A 386 -114.88 41.15 -14.66
N GLN A 387 -115.58 40.15 -14.09
CA GLN A 387 -114.99 38.85 -13.73
C GLN A 387 -114.35 38.13 -14.93
N VAL A 388 -114.91 38.24 -16.14
CA VAL A 388 -114.37 37.62 -17.36
C VAL A 388 -113.11 38.34 -17.89
N LEU A 389 -112.85 39.59 -17.47
CA LEU A 389 -111.59 40.28 -17.73
C LEU A 389 -110.55 39.96 -16.65
N GLU A 390 -110.96 39.94 -15.38
CA GLU A 390 -110.11 39.57 -14.24
C GLU A 390 -109.60 38.12 -14.37
N GLU A 391 -110.48 37.15 -14.63
CA GLU A 391 -110.12 35.76 -14.97
C GLU A 391 -109.19 35.64 -16.19
N ARG A 392 -109.17 36.65 -17.08
CA ARG A 392 -108.31 36.65 -18.26
C ARG A 392 -106.93 37.21 -17.94
N GLU A 393 -106.86 38.31 -17.18
CA GLU A 393 -105.59 38.90 -16.73
C GLU A 393 -104.84 37.94 -15.80
N GLU A 394 -105.54 37.20 -14.93
CA GLU A 394 -104.95 36.09 -14.14
C GLU A 394 -104.39 34.97 -15.02
N ARG A 395 -105.10 34.57 -16.09
CA ARG A 395 -104.62 33.55 -17.04
C ARG A 395 -103.40 34.03 -17.84
N GLU A 396 -103.40 35.30 -18.25
CA GLU A 396 -102.30 35.90 -19.01
C GLU A 396 -101.03 35.96 -18.14
N ALA A 397 -101.15 36.33 -16.86
CA ALA A 397 -100.06 36.26 -15.88
C ALA A 397 -99.55 34.82 -15.64
N VAL A 398 -100.44 33.83 -15.52
CA VAL A 398 -100.06 32.41 -15.37
C VAL A 398 -99.42 31.83 -16.64
N GLU A 399 -99.83 32.27 -17.83
CA GLU A 399 -99.20 31.90 -19.10
C GLU A 399 -97.80 32.51 -19.24
N ASP A 400 -97.60 33.76 -18.80
CA ASP A 400 -96.28 34.41 -18.78
C ASP A 400 -95.34 33.80 -17.73
N ASP A 401 -95.81 33.50 -16.52
CA ASP A 401 -95.01 32.76 -15.52
C ASP A 401 -94.63 31.36 -16.05
N LEU A 402 -95.56 30.67 -16.70
CA LEU A 402 -95.31 29.38 -17.36
C LEU A 402 -94.29 29.53 -18.51
N ASN A 403 -94.27 30.64 -19.24
CA ASN A 403 -93.26 30.93 -20.25
C ASN A 403 -91.90 31.23 -19.63
N ALA A 404 -91.83 32.07 -18.59
CA ALA A 404 -90.61 32.34 -17.83
C ALA A 404 -90.01 31.08 -17.20
N MET A 405 -90.85 30.11 -16.79
CA MET A 405 -90.38 28.79 -16.31
C MET A 405 -89.89 27.89 -17.45
N LYS A 406 -90.48 27.94 -18.66
CA LYS A 406 -89.93 27.25 -19.85
C LYS A 406 -88.57 27.82 -20.24
N ASP A 407 -88.39 29.13 -20.22
CA ASP A 407 -87.13 29.78 -20.56
C ASP A 407 -86.03 29.49 -19.54
N LYS A 408 -86.37 29.49 -18.23
CA LYS A 408 -85.46 29.02 -17.17
C LYS A 408 -85.09 27.55 -17.34
N LEU A 409 -86.04 26.68 -17.68
CA LEU A 409 -85.79 25.27 -17.95
C LEU A 409 -84.88 25.08 -19.19
N ALA A 410 -85.11 25.85 -20.27
CA ALA A 410 -84.27 25.83 -21.46
C ALA A 410 -82.85 26.33 -21.17
N ALA A 411 -82.70 27.39 -20.37
CA ALA A 411 -81.40 27.89 -19.92
C ALA A 411 -80.64 26.85 -19.08
N LEU A 412 -81.31 26.20 -18.12
CA LEU A 412 -80.71 25.14 -17.30
C LEU A 412 -80.35 23.89 -18.11
N LEU A 413 -81.13 23.54 -19.15
CA LEU A 413 -80.79 22.45 -20.07
C LEU A 413 -79.58 22.80 -20.96
N ILE A 414 -79.45 24.06 -21.38
CA ILE A 414 -78.27 24.55 -22.12
C ILE A 414 -77.03 24.58 -21.22
N GLU A 415 -77.15 25.03 -19.97
CA GLU A 415 -76.06 25.01 -18.99
C GLU A 415 -75.63 23.57 -18.64
N LEU A 416 -76.59 22.66 -18.47
CA LEU A 416 -76.33 21.23 -18.29
C LEU A 416 -75.57 20.65 -19.49
N GLN A 417 -76.04 20.89 -20.72
CA GLN A 417 -75.34 20.43 -21.93
C GLN A 417 -73.92 21.02 -22.02
N GLN A 418 -73.73 22.30 -21.71
CA GLN A 418 -72.39 22.92 -21.68
C GLN A 418 -71.47 22.29 -20.63
N LYS A 419 -72.02 21.87 -19.48
CA LYS A 419 -71.27 21.17 -18.43
C LYS A 419 -70.99 19.72 -18.80
N GLU A 420 -71.89 19.04 -19.50
CA GLU A 420 -71.67 17.71 -20.08
C GLU A 420 -70.60 17.76 -21.19
N ASP A 421 -70.64 18.76 -22.07
CA ASP A 421 -69.62 19.02 -23.11
C ASP A 421 -68.24 19.34 -22.48
N GLU A 422 -68.20 20.17 -21.43
CA GLU A 422 -66.97 20.45 -20.66
C GLU A 422 -66.40 19.19 -20.01
N LEU A 423 -67.25 18.34 -19.41
CA LEU A 423 -66.85 17.06 -18.82
C LEU A 423 -66.37 16.07 -19.88
N GLU A 424 -67.01 16.00 -21.04
CA GLU A 424 -66.52 15.20 -22.18
C GLU A 424 -65.15 15.67 -22.65
N MET A 425 -64.93 16.99 -22.78
CA MET A 425 -63.62 17.54 -23.15
C MET A 425 -62.55 17.27 -22.09
N LYS A 426 -62.90 17.36 -20.80
CA LYS A 426 -61.97 17.04 -19.70
C LYS A 426 -61.67 15.54 -19.59
N ASN A 427 -62.63 14.67 -19.86
CA ASN A 427 -62.38 13.22 -19.93
C ASN A 427 -61.45 12.89 -21.11
N LYS A 428 -61.63 13.50 -22.28
CA LYS A 428 -60.71 13.34 -23.43
C LYS A 428 -59.28 13.80 -23.11
N GLU A 429 -59.13 14.94 -22.43
CA GLU A 429 -57.82 15.43 -21.93
C GLU A 429 -57.19 14.47 -20.90
N ILE A 430 -58.00 13.84 -20.04
CA ILE A 430 -57.54 12.81 -19.10
C ILE A 430 -57.11 11.53 -19.85
N ASP A 431 -57.89 11.06 -20.82
CA ASP A 431 -57.57 9.87 -21.61
C ASP A 431 -56.30 10.07 -22.46
N GLU A 432 -56.12 11.25 -23.05
CA GLU A 432 -54.89 11.64 -23.76
C GLU A 432 -53.68 11.65 -22.80
N LEU A 433 -53.83 12.25 -21.61
CA LEU A 433 -52.78 12.24 -20.59
C LEU A 433 -52.46 10.82 -20.09
N VAL A 434 -53.45 9.97 -19.87
CA VAL A 434 -53.27 8.56 -19.47
C VAL A 434 -52.56 7.78 -20.57
N SER A 435 -52.91 7.99 -21.84
CA SER A 435 -52.23 7.36 -22.97
C SER A 435 -50.76 7.78 -23.08
N GLU A 436 -50.42 9.05 -22.82
CA GLU A 436 -49.03 9.51 -22.85
C GLU A 436 -48.24 9.02 -21.63
N HIS A 437 -48.85 8.97 -20.44
CA HIS A 437 -48.20 8.35 -19.26
C HIS A 437 -47.94 6.85 -19.49
N GLN A 438 -48.89 6.11 -20.08
CA GLN A 438 -48.70 4.70 -20.43
C GLN A 438 -47.54 4.54 -21.44
N ARG A 439 -47.49 5.39 -22.47
CA ARG A 439 -46.38 5.43 -23.44
C ARG A 439 -45.03 5.71 -22.79
N ILE A 440 -44.97 6.66 -21.85
CA ILE A 440 -43.73 6.98 -21.11
C ILE A 440 -43.30 5.79 -20.24
N VAL A 441 -44.23 5.11 -19.57
CA VAL A 441 -43.93 3.89 -18.78
C VAL A 441 -43.41 2.76 -19.67
N GLU A 442 -44.00 2.54 -20.85
CA GLU A 442 -43.54 1.54 -21.81
C GLU A 442 -42.10 1.82 -22.29
N VAL A 443 -41.78 3.08 -22.62
CA VAL A 443 -40.41 3.48 -23.00
C VAL A 443 -39.43 3.26 -21.85
N VAL A 444 -39.78 3.67 -20.62
CA VAL A 444 -38.91 3.47 -19.44
C VAL A 444 -38.73 1.98 -19.11
N GLU A 445 -39.75 1.13 -19.33
CA GLU A 445 -39.60 -0.33 -19.22
C GLU A 445 -38.67 -0.91 -20.30
N GLU A 446 -38.73 -0.45 -21.55
CA GLU A 446 -37.80 -0.88 -22.60
C GLU A 446 -36.36 -0.41 -22.32
N GLU A 447 -36.17 0.84 -21.88
CA GLU A 447 -34.86 1.38 -21.48
C GLU A 447 -34.27 0.59 -20.30
N TRP A 448 -35.05 0.33 -19.24
CA TRP A 448 -34.61 -0.49 -18.10
C TRP A 448 -34.31 -1.95 -18.50
N ARG A 449 -35.04 -2.53 -19.47
CA ARG A 449 -34.72 -3.85 -20.02
C ARG A 449 -33.39 -3.82 -20.77
N GLY A 450 -33.15 -2.78 -21.57
CA GLY A 450 -31.88 -2.54 -22.25
C GLY A 450 -30.70 -2.46 -21.27
N GLU A 451 -30.79 -1.59 -20.26
CA GLU A 451 -29.75 -1.46 -19.22
C GLU A 451 -29.51 -2.78 -18.46
N VAL A 452 -30.56 -3.54 -18.15
CA VAL A 452 -30.45 -4.84 -17.48
C VAL A 452 -29.83 -5.91 -18.38
N GLU A 453 -30.07 -5.88 -19.69
CA GLU A 453 -29.44 -6.78 -20.66
C GLU A 453 -27.98 -6.41 -20.94
N GLU A 454 -27.64 -5.13 -21.04
CA GLU A 454 -26.25 -4.66 -21.10
C GLU A 454 -25.48 -5.00 -19.82
N ALA A 455 -26.08 -4.80 -18.64
CA ALA A 455 -25.48 -5.17 -17.37
C ALA A 455 -25.26 -6.69 -17.24
N ARG A 456 -26.15 -7.52 -17.80
CA ARG A 456 -25.96 -8.97 -17.92
C ARG A 456 -24.82 -9.31 -18.86
N GLY A 457 -24.75 -8.67 -20.03
CA GLY A 457 -23.64 -8.81 -20.98
C GLY A 457 -22.29 -8.51 -20.33
N GLN A 458 -22.16 -7.38 -19.65
CA GLN A 458 -20.96 -7.01 -18.88
C GLN A 458 -20.63 -8.04 -17.78
N VAL A 459 -21.63 -8.61 -17.11
CA VAL A 459 -21.43 -9.66 -16.10
C VAL A 459 -20.96 -10.98 -16.71
N ASP A 460 -21.41 -11.33 -17.92
CA ASP A 460 -20.97 -12.53 -18.63
C ASP A 460 -19.57 -12.35 -19.25
N GLU A 461 -19.26 -11.20 -19.85
CA GLU A 461 -17.88 -10.83 -20.25
C GLU A 461 -16.90 -10.91 -19.07
N LEU A 462 -17.32 -10.43 -17.88
CA LEU A 462 -16.51 -10.52 -16.67
C LEU A 462 -16.32 -11.96 -16.16
N LYS A 463 -17.28 -12.87 -16.41
CA LYS A 463 -17.11 -14.31 -16.11
C LYS A 463 -16.10 -14.95 -17.06
N ASP A 464 -16.19 -14.65 -18.37
CA ASP A 464 -15.28 -15.21 -19.37
C ASP A 464 -13.84 -14.74 -19.13
N VAL A 465 -13.62 -13.44 -18.87
CA VAL A 465 -12.31 -12.90 -18.49
C VAL A 465 -11.79 -13.52 -17.18
N LEU A 466 -12.67 -13.84 -16.23
CA LEU A 466 -12.29 -14.50 -14.98
C LEU A 466 -11.95 -15.99 -15.20
N ALA A 467 -12.65 -16.67 -16.13
CA ALA A 467 -12.35 -18.03 -16.55
C ALA A 467 -11.02 -18.13 -17.33
N GLU A 468 -10.73 -17.17 -18.22
CA GLU A 468 -9.42 -17.03 -18.86
C GLU A 468 -8.32 -16.83 -17.82
N ARG A 469 -8.52 -15.93 -16.83
CA ARG A 469 -7.56 -15.69 -15.75
C ARG A 469 -7.38 -16.90 -14.83
N GLU A 470 -8.42 -17.69 -14.61
CA GLU A 470 -8.31 -18.98 -13.93
C GLU A 470 -7.50 -20.00 -14.74
N ALA A 471 -7.63 -20.03 -16.07
CA ALA A 471 -6.85 -20.88 -16.96
C ALA A 471 -5.38 -20.45 -16.99
N GLU A 472 -5.08 -19.16 -17.23
CA GLU A 472 -3.73 -18.59 -17.12
C GLU A 472 -3.09 -18.91 -15.75
N SER A 473 -3.87 -18.83 -14.67
CA SER A 473 -3.41 -19.17 -13.33
C SER A 473 -3.19 -20.69 -13.13
N LYS A 474 -3.97 -21.56 -13.78
CA LYS A 474 -3.75 -23.03 -13.77
C LYS A 474 -2.45 -23.35 -14.54
N ASP A 475 -2.26 -22.79 -15.72
CA ASP A 475 -1.06 -22.99 -16.55
C ASP A 475 0.21 -22.44 -15.88
N LEU A 476 0.14 -21.27 -15.24
CA LEU A 476 1.26 -20.75 -14.43
C LEU A 476 1.61 -21.67 -13.25
N ARG A 477 0.63 -22.33 -12.61
CA ARG A 477 0.89 -23.32 -11.55
C ARG A 477 1.54 -24.60 -12.09
N VAL A 478 1.15 -25.06 -13.29
CA VAL A 478 1.82 -26.17 -13.97
C VAL A 478 3.26 -25.80 -14.31
N ASN A 479 3.48 -24.63 -14.93
CA ASN A 479 4.83 -24.13 -15.25
C ASN A 479 5.72 -23.98 -14.01
N ILE A 480 5.17 -23.52 -12.87
CA ILE A 480 5.89 -23.47 -11.59
C ILE A 480 6.22 -24.89 -11.12
N SER A 481 5.27 -25.83 -11.14
CA SER A 481 5.52 -27.22 -10.76
C SER A 481 6.56 -27.91 -11.64
N GLU A 482 6.62 -27.58 -12.94
CA GLU A 482 7.64 -28.09 -13.86
C GLU A 482 9.02 -27.45 -13.59
N LEU A 483 9.07 -26.15 -13.26
CA LEU A 483 10.31 -25.48 -12.86
C LEU A 483 10.83 -25.99 -11.50
N GLU A 484 9.95 -26.22 -10.53
CA GLU A 484 10.28 -26.85 -9.25
C GLU A 484 10.78 -28.29 -9.46
N ALA A 485 10.10 -29.09 -10.29
CA ALA A 485 10.55 -30.42 -10.65
C ALA A 485 11.95 -30.39 -11.31
N ASN A 486 12.17 -29.56 -12.33
CA ASN A 486 13.48 -29.40 -12.97
C ASN A 486 14.56 -28.90 -12.00
N THR A 487 14.21 -28.05 -11.04
CA THR A 487 15.14 -27.53 -10.02
C THR A 487 15.53 -28.63 -9.04
N ASN A 488 14.58 -29.44 -8.57
CA ASN A 488 14.84 -30.62 -7.73
C ASN A 488 15.68 -31.67 -8.50
N ASP A 489 15.37 -31.90 -9.78
CA ASP A 489 16.10 -32.82 -10.65
C ASP A 489 17.55 -32.32 -10.90
N LEU A 490 17.79 -31.01 -10.83
CA LEU A 490 19.12 -30.40 -10.89
C LEU A 490 19.84 -30.45 -9.55
N HIS A 491 19.14 -30.24 -8.42
CA HIS A 491 19.69 -30.44 -7.08
C HIS A 491 20.15 -31.88 -6.87
N PHE A 492 19.35 -32.88 -7.26
CA PHE A 492 19.75 -34.29 -7.20
C PHE A 492 21.00 -34.59 -8.05
N LYS A 493 21.17 -33.93 -9.21
CA LYS A 493 22.39 -34.02 -10.03
C LYS A 493 23.60 -33.33 -9.38
N PHE A 494 23.39 -32.26 -8.61
CA PHE A 494 24.45 -31.64 -7.81
C PHE A 494 24.81 -32.48 -6.57
N GLU A 495 23.83 -33.03 -5.85
CA GLU A 495 24.05 -33.92 -4.70
C GLU A 495 24.81 -35.19 -5.10
N THR A 496 24.43 -35.82 -6.23
CA THR A 496 25.16 -36.99 -6.75
C THR A 496 26.55 -36.65 -7.29
N ALA A 497 26.75 -35.45 -7.86
CA ALA A 497 28.09 -34.98 -8.26
C ALA A 497 28.97 -34.61 -7.05
N LEU A 498 28.39 -34.06 -5.98
CA LEU A 498 29.08 -33.80 -4.73
C LEU A 498 29.47 -35.10 -4.03
N ALA A 499 28.55 -36.07 -3.92
CA ALA A 499 28.84 -37.38 -3.34
C ALA A 499 29.95 -38.13 -4.11
N HIS A 500 30.00 -38.02 -5.45
CA HIS A 500 31.11 -38.56 -6.24
C HIS A 500 32.43 -37.80 -5.98
N LEU A 501 32.40 -36.48 -5.80
CA LEU A 501 33.61 -35.71 -5.47
C LEU A 501 34.10 -35.99 -4.05
N GLU A 502 33.19 -36.21 -3.10
CA GLU A 502 33.47 -36.65 -1.73
C GLU A 502 34.08 -38.06 -1.73
N GLU A 503 33.51 -39.01 -2.49
CA GLU A 503 34.09 -40.35 -2.67
C GLU A 503 35.47 -40.29 -3.37
N GLU A 504 35.66 -39.39 -4.34
CA GLU A 504 36.95 -39.18 -5.02
C GLU A 504 37.98 -38.49 -4.11
N THR A 505 37.58 -37.71 -3.09
CA THR A 505 38.48 -37.21 -2.05
C THR A 505 38.80 -38.28 -1.02
N ASP A 506 37.81 -39.05 -0.53
CA ASP A 506 38.03 -40.14 0.42
C ASP A 506 38.98 -41.22 -0.17
N GLN A 507 38.83 -41.52 -1.46
CA GLN A 507 39.75 -42.42 -2.18
C GLN A 507 41.18 -41.85 -2.26
N LYS A 508 41.34 -40.54 -2.50
CA LYS A 508 42.67 -39.89 -2.55
C LYS A 508 43.31 -39.76 -1.17
N ASP A 509 42.52 -39.50 -0.13
CA ASP A 509 43.03 -39.44 1.23
C ASP A 509 43.43 -40.84 1.71
N ALA A 510 42.71 -41.90 1.33
CA ALA A 510 43.14 -43.28 1.53
C ALA A 510 44.41 -43.65 0.72
N GLU A 511 44.55 -43.16 -0.52
CA GLU A 511 45.80 -43.28 -1.28
C GLU A 511 46.96 -42.54 -0.58
N LEU A 512 46.73 -41.31 -0.11
CA LEU A 512 47.71 -40.50 0.63
C LEU A 512 48.11 -41.15 1.97
N GLU A 513 47.18 -41.72 2.73
CA GLU A 513 47.50 -42.54 3.91
C GLU A 513 48.35 -43.75 3.53
N SER A 514 48.04 -44.42 2.42
CA SER A 514 48.84 -45.56 1.95
C SER A 514 50.26 -45.13 1.53
N PHE A 515 50.40 -43.97 0.86
CA PHE A 515 51.69 -43.42 0.50
C PHE A 515 52.47 -42.96 1.72
N GLN A 516 51.83 -42.29 2.69
CA GLN A 516 52.47 -41.92 3.97
C GLN A 516 52.96 -43.17 4.69
N GLN A 517 52.15 -44.23 4.79
CA GLN A 517 52.58 -45.51 5.35
C GLN A 517 53.72 -46.19 4.58
N THR A 518 53.94 -45.89 3.29
CA THR A 518 55.15 -46.33 2.56
C THR A 518 56.35 -45.41 2.79
N ILE A 519 56.13 -44.11 2.92
CA ILE A 519 57.16 -43.12 3.27
C ILE A 519 57.70 -43.39 4.67
N ASP A 520 56.82 -43.69 5.64
CA ASP A 520 57.20 -44.04 7.01
C ASP A 520 58.05 -45.32 7.04
N LYS A 521 57.64 -46.38 6.33
CA LYS A 521 58.41 -47.64 6.21
C LYS A 521 59.75 -47.44 5.47
N LEU A 522 59.79 -46.58 4.45
CA LEU A 522 61.04 -46.22 3.78
C LEU A 522 61.93 -45.36 4.68
N GLY A 523 61.35 -44.51 5.53
CA GLY A 523 62.04 -43.75 6.57
C GLY A 523 62.62 -44.65 7.67
N GLU A 524 61.87 -45.64 8.14
CA GLU A 524 62.38 -46.68 9.04
C GLU A 524 63.52 -47.48 8.41
N GLN A 525 63.43 -47.82 7.12
CA GLN A 525 64.51 -48.50 6.38
C GLN A 525 65.73 -47.60 6.17
N ILE A 526 65.55 -46.32 5.86
CA ILE A 526 66.65 -45.35 5.78
C ILE A 526 67.32 -45.21 7.15
N TYR A 527 66.54 -45.03 8.22
CA TYR A 527 67.07 -44.96 9.58
C TYR A 527 67.86 -46.22 9.95
N GLN A 528 67.34 -47.42 9.65
CA GLN A 528 68.05 -48.68 9.88
C GLN A 528 69.36 -48.77 9.08
N LEU A 529 69.35 -48.35 7.81
CA LEU A 529 70.54 -48.30 6.96
C LEU A 529 71.54 -47.22 7.40
N GLU A 530 71.09 -46.10 7.98
CA GLU A 530 71.94 -45.07 8.58
C GLU A 530 72.60 -45.59 9.87
N ASP A 531 71.82 -46.21 10.76
CA ASP A 531 72.28 -46.95 11.95
C ASP A 531 73.32 -48.03 11.59
N GLU A 532 73.11 -48.79 10.52
CA GLU A 532 74.06 -49.79 10.01
C GLU A 532 75.30 -49.15 9.39
N ASN A 533 75.16 -48.04 8.67
CA ASN A 533 76.28 -47.33 8.04
C ASN A 533 77.15 -46.64 9.10
N ASP A 534 76.57 -46.11 10.18
CA ASP A 534 77.31 -45.56 11.32
C ASP A 534 78.01 -46.65 12.14
N ARG A 535 77.40 -47.82 12.34
CA ARG A 535 78.10 -49.00 12.90
C ARG A 535 79.28 -49.43 12.01
N LEU A 536 79.09 -49.50 10.70
CA LEU A 536 80.16 -49.83 9.76
C LEU A 536 81.25 -48.75 9.71
N LYS A 537 80.91 -47.47 9.91
CA LYS A 537 81.91 -46.40 10.11
C LYS A 537 82.68 -46.64 11.40
N GLU A 538 82.03 -46.86 12.53
CA GLU A 538 82.72 -47.18 13.80
C GLU A 538 83.63 -48.40 13.67
N GLU A 539 83.18 -49.47 13.02
CA GLU A 539 84.01 -50.66 12.76
C GLU A 539 85.20 -50.35 11.83
N HIS A 540 85.00 -49.53 10.79
CA HIS A 540 86.09 -49.06 9.92
C HIS A 540 87.04 -48.05 10.58
N GLU A 541 86.58 -47.25 11.56
CA GLU A 541 87.40 -46.34 12.36
C GLU A 541 88.26 -47.15 13.33
N ARG A 542 87.65 -48.07 14.09
CA ARG A 542 88.35 -49.03 14.97
C ARG A 542 89.36 -49.88 14.19
N PHE A 543 89.00 -50.38 13.02
CA PHE A 543 89.94 -51.11 12.16
C PHE A 543 91.09 -50.22 11.67
N ARG A 544 90.84 -48.93 11.35
CA ARG A 544 91.91 -47.97 11.06
C ARG A 544 92.80 -47.68 12.27
N GLU A 545 92.25 -47.63 13.47
CA GLU A 545 93.00 -47.46 14.72
C GLU A 545 93.84 -48.70 15.06
N ASP A 546 93.28 -49.90 14.92
CA ASP A 546 94.01 -51.17 15.10
C ASP A 546 95.11 -51.33 14.06
N GLU A 547 94.84 -51.06 12.77
CA GLU A 547 95.88 -51.03 11.74
C GLU A 547 96.92 -49.92 12.00
N ALA A 548 96.53 -48.76 12.54
CA ALA A 548 97.47 -47.69 12.87
C ALA A 548 98.38 -48.08 14.04
N ALA A 549 97.82 -48.70 15.09
CA ALA A 549 98.58 -49.25 16.21
C ALA A 549 99.43 -50.46 15.79
N GLU A 550 99.00 -51.28 14.83
CA GLU A 550 99.84 -52.33 14.24
C GLU A 550 100.95 -51.75 13.35
N ARG A 551 100.66 -50.72 12.53
CA ARG A 551 101.69 -49.96 11.78
C ARG A 551 102.71 -49.33 12.73
N GLU A 552 102.29 -48.74 13.83
CA GLU A 552 103.18 -48.17 14.86
C GLU A 552 104.03 -49.26 15.52
N ARG A 553 103.43 -50.38 15.94
CA ARG A 553 104.19 -51.55 16.47
C ARG A 553 105.19 -52.10 15.45
N LEU A 554 104.80 -52.18 14.18
CA LEU A 554 105.67 -52.62 13.08
C LEU A 554 106.75 -51.59 12.74
N GLU A 555 106.49 -50.28 12.89
CA GLU A 555 107.47 -49.22 12.71
C GLU A 555 108.47 -49.17 13.86
N VAL A 556 108.02 -49.34 15.12
CA VAL A 556 108.89 -49.51 16.30
C VAL A 556 109.72 -50.79 16.16
N LEU A 557 109.14 -51.90 15.71
CA LEU A 557 109.90 -53.13 15.44
C LEU A 557 110.89 -52.94 14.28
N ALA A 558 110.50 -52.25 13.21
CA ALA A 558 111.38 -51.94 12.09
C ALA A 558 112.47 -50.92 12.46
N ALA A 559 112.21 -50.02 13.42
CA ALA A 559 113.19 -49.11 13.99
C ALA A 559 114.19 -49.89 14.85
N ALA A 560 113.73 -50.76 15.76
CA ALA A 560 114.59 -51.65 16.55
C ALA A 560 115.38 -52.64 15.67
N LEU A 561 114.83 -53.10 14.55
CA LEU A 561 115.54 -53.90 13.55
C LEU A 561 116.53 -53.08 12.72
N LYS A 562 116.21 -51.82 12.36
CA LYS A 562 117.16 -50.89 11.71
C LYS A 562 118.30 -50.52 12.65
N GLU A 563 118.00 -50.27 13.92
CA GLU A 563 118.97 -50.02 14.99
C GLU A 563 119.84 -51.26 15.19
N LYS A 564 119.27 -52.46 15.31
CA LYS A 564 120.06 -53.69 15.39
C LYS A 564 120.83 -54.02 14.10
N ILE A 565 120.38 -53.57 12.93
CA ILE A 565 121.15 -53.62 11.68
C ILE A 565 122.23 -52.52 11.66
N ALA A 566 122.04 -51.40 12.35
CA ALA A 566 123.07 -50.39 12.56
C ALA A 566 124.12 -50.92 13.54
N THR A 567 123.76 -51.43 14.73
CA THR A 567 124.72 -52.06 15.64
C THR A 567 125.40 -53.26 14.98
N LEU A 568 124.71 -54.14 14.25
CA LEU A 568 125.38 -55.22 13.52
C LEU A 568 126.26 -54.73 12.36
N LYS A 569 125.99 -53.54 11.79
CA LYS A 569 126.87 -52.92 10.78
C LYS A 569 128.04 -52.21 11.42
N ASP A 570 127.86 -51.61 12.59
CA ASP A 570 128.89 -50.89 13.32
C ASP A 570 129.76 -51.87 14.12
N GLU A 571 129.23 -52.98 14.62
CA GLU A 571 129.96 -54.18 15.06
C GLU A 571 130.72 -54.81 13.88
N LEU A 572 130.11 -54.94 12.69
CA LEU A 572 130.82 -55.41 11.49
C LEU A 572 131.88 -54.40 11.03
N ARG A 573 131.64 -53.10 11.22
CA ARG A 573 132.58 -52.03 10.90
C ARG A 573 133.72 -52.00 11.91
N GLU A 574 133.45 -52.07 13.20
CA GLU A 574 134.42 -52.24 14.28
C GLU A 574 135.19 -53.55 14.10
N MET A 575 134.58 -54.64 13.62
CA MET A 575 135.29 -55.88 13.29
C MET A 575 136.10 -55.77 11.98
N THR A 576 135.68 -54.93 11.03
CA THR A 576 136.44 -54.64 9.79
C THR A 576 137.57 -53.67 10.08
N GLU A 577 137.36 -52.66 10.91
CA GLU A 577 138.34 -51.72 11.43
C GLU A 577 139.25 -52.40 12.46
N ALA A 578 138.80 -53.41 13.20
CA ALA A 578 139.64 -54.30 14.00
C ALA A 578 140.42 -55.28 13.12
N TYR A 579 139.91 -55.70 11.97
CA TYR A 579 140.66 -56.49 10.99
C TYR A 579 141.65 -55.63 10.20
N GLU A 580 141.30 -54.39 9.88
CA GLU A 580 142.18 -53.42 9.22
C GLU A 580 143.21 -52.84 10.19
N THR A 581 142.87 -52.59 11.46
CA THR A 581 143.87 -52.27 12.50
C THR A 581 144.68 -53.49 12.87
N CYS A 582 144.14 -54.69 13.00
CA CYS A 582 144.95 -55.91 13.15
C CYS A 582 145.85 -56.16 11.92
N SER A 583 145.39 -55.83 10.71
CA SER A 583 146.21 -55.89 9.49
C SER A 583 147.29 -54.80 9.47
N GLN A 584 146.95 -53.55 9.82
CA GLN A 584 147.88 -52.44 9.99
C GLN A 584 148.83 -52.68 11.15
N GLU A 585 148.43 -53.42 12.19
CA GLU A 585 149.24 -53.86 13.31
C GLU A 585 150.08 -55.07 12.93
N ILE A 586 149.64 -55.98 12.05
CA ILE A 586 150.50 -57.02 11.47
C ILE A 586 151.53 -56.37 10.53
N HIS A 587 151.15 -55.34 9.77
CA HIS A 587 152.07 -54.54 8.96
C HIS A 587 152.98 -53.66 9.82
N ALA A 588 152.50 -53.10 10.92
CA ALA A 588 153.29 -52.34 11.88
C ALA A 588 154.02 -53.22 12.91
N HIS A 589 153.71 -54.51 13.03
CA HIS A 589 154.50 -55.51 13.75
C HIS A 589 155.51 -56.18 12.82
N ARG A 590 155.31 -56.12 11.49
CA ARG A 590 156.40 -56.30 10.51
C ARG A 590 157.32 -55.09 10.50
N SER A 591 156.80 -53.87 10.36
CA SER A 591 157.59 -52.63 10.46
C SER A 591 158.27 -52.53 11.83
N ARG A 592 157.59 -52.86 12.93
CA ARG A 592 158.21 -52.98 14.26
C ARG A 592 158.98 -54.26 14.48
N GLN A 593 158.93 -55.30 13.65
CA GLN A 593 159.96 -56.36 13.68
C GLN A 593 161.22 -55.88 12.95
N GLU A 594 161.09 -55.06 11.92
CA GLU A 594 162.20 -54.40 11.24
C GLU A 594 162.79 -53.23 12.07
N GLU A 595 161.97 -52.51 12.85
CA GLU A 595 162.39 -51.43 13.75
C GLU A 595 162.76 -51.94 15.14
N LEU A 596 162.16 -53.02 15.68
CA LEU A 596 162.61 -53.62 16.95
C LEU A 596 163.73 -54.65 16.72
N ALA A 597 164.01 -55.06 15.48
CA ALA A 597 165.35 -55.52 15.13
C ALA A 597 166.36 -54.39 15.34
N ARG A 598 166.12 -53.21 14.76
CA ARG A 598 166.96 -52.00 14.94
C ARG A 598 166.97 -51.48 16.40
N HIS A 599 165.90 -51.67 17.16
CA HIS A 599 165.75 -51.10 18.50
C HIS A 599 165.95 -52.14 19.62
N VAL A 600 166.23 -53.41 19.27
CA VAL A 600 167.01 -54.34 20.10
C VAL A 600 168.50 -54.28 19.71
N GLU A 601 168.84 -53.84 18.49
CA GLU A 601 170.18 -53.30 18.22
C GLU A 601 170.45 -52.04 19.08
N ASP A 602 169.48 -51.12 19.27
CA ASP A 602 169.64 -49.92 20.12
C ASP A 602 169.32 -50.10 21.63
N LEU A 603 168.07 -50.40 22.05
CA LEU A 603 167.64 -50.19 23.46
C LEU A 603 168.19 -51.23 24.47
N VAL A 604 169.05 -52.13 23.99
CA VAL A 604 170.04 -52.84 24.82
C VAL A 604 171.01 -51.85 25.51
N GLU A 605 171.05 -50.59 25.09
CA GLU A 605 171.88 -49.51 25.65
C GLU A 605 171.30 -48.74 26.87
N GLU A 606 170.00 -48.76 27.22
CA GLU A 606 169.41 -47.65 28.04
C GLU A 606 168.72 -47.90 29.42
N VAL A 607 167.69 -48.75 29.54
CA VAL A 607 166.54 -48.51 30.49
C VAL A 607 166.81 -48.45 32.02
N GLN A 608 166.39 -47.32 32.63
CA GLN A 608 166.28 -47.00 34.08
C GLN A 608 165.06 -46.06 34.37
N ASN A 609 164.36 -46.14 35.54
CA ASN A 609 163.17 -45.30 35.85
C ASN A 609 162.70 -45.28 37.34
N GLU A 610 162.08 -44.18 37.83
CA GLU A 610 161.46 -44.02 39.17
C GLU A 610 160.17 -43.14 39.16
N ARG A 611 159.24 -43.28 40.14
CA ARG A 611 157.90 -42.62 40.20
C ARG A 611 157.39 -42.33 41.64
N THR A 612 156.30 -41.56 41.83
CA THR A 612 155.83 -41.06 43.17
C THR A 612 154.30 -40.79 43.23
N ALA A 613 153.73 -40.42 44.40
CA ALA A 613 152.28 -40.41 44.73
C ALA A 613 151.70 -39.04 45.24
N ARG A 614 150.44 -38.94 45.74
CA ARG A 614 149.67 -37.67 45.89
C ARG A 614 148.55 -37.55 46.98
N GLU A 615 147.72 -38.57 47.19
CA GLU A 615 146.54 -38.76 48.08
C GLU A 615 146.35 -37.98 49.42
N ARG A 616 145.68 -36.78 49.47
CA ARG A 616 145.64 -35.94 50.74
C ARG A 616 144.41 -35.05 51.11
N ALA A 617 143.30 -34.92 50.37
CA ALA A 617 142.46 -33.69 50.43
C ALA A 617 140.92 -33.77 50.69
N GLU A 618 140.40 -34.74 51.48
CA GLU A 618 139.01 -35.23 51.30
C GLU A 618 138.03 -35.06 52.51
N ALA A 619 138.23 -34.09 53.42
CA ALA A 619 137.64 -34.15 54.78
C ALA A 619 136.52 -33.15 55.18
N ASP A 620 136.19 -32.13 54.38
CA ASP A 620 135.66 -30.86 54.94
C ASP A 620 134.13 -30.58 54.82
N LEU A 621 133.29 -31.48 54.24
CA LEU A 621 131.93 -31.10 53.80
C LEU A 621 130.72 -31.45 54.70
N ASP A 622 130.81 -32.41 55.64
CA ASP A 622 129.65 -33.00 56.38
C ASP A 622 128.90 -32.05 57.36
N ALA A 623 129.20 -30.75 57.37
CA ALA A 623 128.80 -29.84 58.45
C ALA A 623 127.48 -29.08 58.25
N ALA A 624 127.03 -28.85 57.00
CA ALA A 624 126.10 -27.76 56.70
C ALA A 624 124.60 -28.01 56.97
N ASP A 625 124.09 -29.24 56.77
CA ASP A 625 122.65 -29.46 56.60
C ASP A 625 121.78 -29.29 57.87
N LYS A 626 122.39 -29.24 59.06
CA LYS A 626 121.65 -29.33 60.34
C LYS A 626 120.89 -28.06 60.76
N GLU A 627 121.18 -26.91 60.15
CA GLU A 627 120.73 -25.61 60.69
C GLU A 627 119.33 -25.18 60.18
N HIS A 628 118.88 -25.69 59.03
CA HIS A 628 117.64 -25.21 58.38
C HIS A 628 116.34 -25.60 59.12
N ASP A 629 116.34 -26.79 59.71
CA ASP A 629 115.14 -27.50 60.19
C ASP A 629 114.49 -26.84 61.43
N GLU A 630 115.24 -26.03 62.17
CA GLU A 630 114.79 -25.36 63.39
C GLU A 630 113.82 -24.17 63.14
N ALA A 631 113.92 -23.50 62.00
CA ALA A 631 113.13 -22.29 61.72
C ALA A 631 111.62 -22.59 61.62
N MET A 632 111.26 -23.62 60.85
CA MET A 632 109.87 -23.99 60.50
C MET A 632 108.97 -24.29 61.70
N ARG A 633 109.53 -24.66 62.85
CA ARG A 633 108.78 -25.03 64.06
C ARG A 633 108.28 -23.82 64.87
N ARG A 634 108.73 -22.60 64.55
CA ARG A 634 108.42 -21.37 65.33
C ARG A 634 107.17 -20.64 64.84
N GLU A 635 106.99 -20.42 63.53
CA GLU A 635 105.82 -19.67 63.00
C GLU A 635 104.47 -20.34 63.29
N LYS A 636 104.40 -21.67 63.22
CA LYS A 636 103.14 -22.42 63.27
C LYS A 636 102.29 -22.15 64.53
N ARG A 637 102.94 -21.86 65.67
CA ARG A 637 102.27 -21.53 66.94
C ARG A 637 101.67 -20.13 67.00
N THR A 638 102.10 -19.21 66.14
CA THR A 638 101.59 -17.82 66.11
C THR A 638 100.34 -17.64 65.26
N LEU A 639 99.97 -18.66 64.48
CA LEU A 639 98.81 -18.65 63.58
C LEU A 639 97.54 -19.10 64.32
N GLU A 640 97.60 -20.25 64.99
CA GLU A 640 96.52 -20.85 65.81
C GLU A 640 95.94 -19.86 66.84
N ALA A 641 96.80 -19.01 67.42
CA ALA A 641 96.39 -18.00 68.41
C ALA A 641 95.48 -16.90 67.83
N LYS A 642 95.59 -16.58 66.53
CA LYS A 642 94.78 -15.53 65.88
C LYS A 642 93.40 -16.04 65.44
N GLU A 643 93.30 -17.30 65.05
CA GLU A 643 92.04 -17.91 64.57
C GLU A 643 90.99 -17.98 65.69
N SER A 644 91.41 -18.27 66.93
CA SER A 644 90.52 -18.29 68.09
C SER A 644 89.84 -16.95 68.39
N ALA A 645 90.52 -15.82 68.13
CA ALA A 645 89.97 -14.48 68.34
C ALA A 645 88.91 -14.12 67.29
N LEU A 646 89.13 -14.52 66.03
CA LEU A 646 88.21 -14.28 64.92
C LEU A 646 86.85 -15.00 65.13
N GLN A 647 86.90 -16.23 65.65
CA GLN A 647 85.72 -17.04 65.93
C GLN A 647 84.82 -16.43 67.04
N SER A 648 85.35 -15.61 67.95
CA SER A 648 84.55 -14.90 68.94
C SER A 648 83.76 -13.75 68.31
N ALA A 649 84.40 -12.92 67.48
CA ALA A 649 83.78 -11.72 66.91
C ALA A 649 82.57 -12.04 66.00
N LEU A 650 82.61 -13.15 65.28
CA LEU A 650 81.51 -13.60 64.42
C LEU A 650 80.24 -13.99 65.21
N ASN A 651 80.38 -14.43 66.46
CA ASN A 651 79.24 -14.81 67.32
C ASN A 651 78.49 -13.62 67.94
N ASP A 652 79.13 -12.44 68.01
CA ASP A 652 78.49 -11.22 68.52
C ASP A 652 77.79 -10.43 67.40
N LEU A 653 78.31 -10.48 66.17
CA LEU A 653 77.65 -9.90 65.00
C LEU A 653 76.25 -10.50 64.78
N ALA A 654 76.13 -11.83 64.80
CA ALA A 654 74.86 -12.53 64.67
C ALA A 654 73.84 -12.18 65.77
N ARG A 655 74.32 -11.81 66.96
CA ARG A 655 73.48 -11.45 68.12
C ARG A 655 72.88 -10.05 67.99
N THR A 656 73.61 -9.11 67.38
CA THR A 656 73.13 -7.73 67.18
C THR A 656 72.06 -7.60 66.08
N GLN A 657 72.16 -8.39 65.01
CA GLN A 657 71.17 -8.38 63.92
C GLN A 657 69.77 -8.83 64.37
N SER A 658 69.68 -9.75 65.35
CA SER A 658 68.41 -10.20 65.93
C SER A 658 67.69 -9.14 66.77
N LEU A 659 68.40 -8.17 67.34
CA LEU A 659 67.81 -7.14 68.21
C LEU A 659 67.25 -5.94 67.44
N LEU A 660 67.64 -5.77 66.17
CA LEU A 660 67.16 -4.68 65.32
C LEU A 660 65.71 -4.93 64.86
N SER A 661 65.39 -6.15 64.40
CA SER A 661 64.03 -6.52 63.99
C SER A 661 63.01 -6.47 65.13
N GLN A 662 63.46 -6.51 66.39
CA GLN A 662 62.61 -6.34 67.56
C GLN A 662 62.19 -4.88 67.83
N ARG A 663 62.72 -3.89 67.08
CA ARG A 663 62.45 -2.46 67.34
C ARG A 663 61.58 -1.75 66.32
N GLU A 664 61.40 -2.33 65.13
CA GLU A 664 60.56 -1.76 64.07
C GLU A 664 59.08 -2.10 64.25
N ALA A 665 58.78 -3.24 64.90
CA ALA A 665 57.40 -3.69 65.17
C ALA A 665 56.68 -2.90 66.29
N ASP A 666 57.39 -2.52 67.35
CA ASP A 666 56.77 -1.88 68.54
C ASP A 666 56.32 -0.42 68.28
N LEU A 667 56.89 0.26 67.28
CA LEU A 667 56.67 1.69 67.06
C LEU A 667 55.28 2.02 66.47
N GLN A 668 54.66 1.08 65.74
CA GLN A 668 53.32 1.24 65.18
C GLN A 668 52.19 1.12 66.22
N ALA A 669 52.44 0.54 67.40
CA ALA A 669 51.40 0.24 68.39
C ALA A 669 51.00 1.42 69.29
N VAL A 670 51.77 2.53 69.30
CA VAL A 670 51.62 3.61 70.30
C VAL A 670 50.81 4.80 69.79
N GLN A 671 50.72 5.01 68.46
CA GLN A 671 50.07 6.20 67.89
C GLN A 671 48.52 6.22 67.99
N THR A 672 47.89 5.06 68.21
CA THR A 672 46.41 4.92 68.18
C THR A 672 45.72 5.14 69.53
N ALA A 673 46.47 5.27 70.64
CA ALA A 673 45.90 5.32 71.99
C ALA A 673 45.69 6.74 72.58
N LEU A 674 46.21 7.79 71.92
CA LEU A 674 46.28 9.15 72.51
C LEU A 674 45.13 10.09 72.14
N GLN A 675 44.32 9.76 71.13
CA GLN A 675 43.34 10.69 70.53
C GLN A 675 41.94 10.71 71.17
N THR A 676 41.68 9.94 72.22
CA THR A 676 40.31 9.65 72.70
C THR A 676 39.96 10.16 74.10
N LEU A 677 40.80 11.01 74.73
CA LEU A 677 40.72 11.32 76.18
C LEU A 677 40.53 12.80 76.58
N GLU A 678 40.28 13.74 75.65
CA GLU A 678 40.36 15.20 75.94
C GLU A 678 39.04 16.03 76.03
N ALA A 679 37.81 15.45 76.12
CA ALA A 679 36.59 16.15 75.63
C ALA A 679 35.28 16.36 76.49
N GLU A 680 35.21 16.32 77.86
CA GLU A 680 33.89 16.32 78.62
C GLU A 680 33.68 17.37 79.82
N SER A 681 32.72 18.41 79.87
CA SER A 681 32.34 19.35 81.08
C SER A 681 31.26 20.62 81.04
N LYS A 682 30.16 20.89 81.97
CA LYS A 682 29.41 22.21 82.61
C LYS A 682 27.76 22.46 82.98
N ARG A 683 27.17 23.42 83.88
CA ARG A 683 25.67 23.98 84.23
C ARG A 683 25.36 25.01 85.51
N LEU A 684 24.27 25.72 86.14
CA LEU A 684 22.74 26.27 86.23
C LEU A 684 22.40 27.39 87.43
N GLY A 685 21.29 28.11 88.01
CA GLY A 685 19.73 28.46 88.20
C GLY A 685 19.32 29.66 89.29
N GLU A 686 18.19 30.29 89.94
CA GLU A 686 16.61 30.57 90.14
C GLU A 686 16.20 31.78 91.23
N THR A 687 15.05 32.42 91.83
CA THR A 687 13.47 32.78 91.97
C THR A 687 13.05 33.93 93.10
N HIS A 688 11.89 34.58 93.67
CA HIS A 688 10.33 34.93 93.78
C HIS A 688 9.90 36.25 94.75
N THR A 689 8.76 36.88 95.37
CA THR A 689 7.19 36.96 95.73
C THR A 689 6.51 38.35 96.37
N THR A 690 5.14 38.65 96.64
CA THR A 690 4.44 39.87 97.42
C THR A 690 2.82 40.01 97.76
N ALA A 691 2.17 40.87 98.71
CA ALA A 691 0.63 41.26 98.94
C ALA A 691 0.04 42.30 100.12
N ARG A 692 -1.27 42.88 100.20
CA ARG A 692 -2.24 43.40 101.39
C ARG A 692 -3.37 44.62 101.29
N PHE A 693 -4.53 44.80 102.10
CA PHE A 693 -5.60 45.98 102.16
C PHE A 693 -6.60 46.38 103.46
N SER A 694 -7.81 47.10 103.41
CA SER A 694 -8.59 48.02 104.46
C SER A 694 -10.24 48.13 104.71
N LEU A 695 -10.96 49.24 105.22
CA LEU A 695 -12.34 49.33 106.03
C LEU A 695 -13.38 50.64 106.08
N GLN A 696 -14.66 50.62 106.72
CA GLN A 696 -15.58 51.67 107.51
C GLN A 696 -17.00 52.43 107.08
N LEU A 697 -18.31 52.25 107.62
CA LEU A 697 -19.63 52.41 106.79
C LEU A 697 -21.21 52.77 107.11
N GLU A 698 -21.94 52.65 108.26
CA GLU A 698 -23.39 52.15 108.32
C GLU A 698 -24.73 52.93 107.94
N SER A 699 -25.13 54.12 108.42
CA SER A 699 -26.48 54.72 108.04
C SER A 699 -26.40 55.47 106.71
N ASP A 700 -25.25 56.10 106.55
CA ASP A 700 -24.51 56.41 105.34
C ASP A 700 -24.45 55.23 104.33
N ARG A 701 -24.78 53.99 104.73
CA ARG A 701 -25.01 52.85 103.84
C ARG A 701 -26.38 52.96 103.18
N LEU A 702 -27.47 53.05 103.96
CA LEU A 702 -28.85 52.94 103.45
C LEU A 702 -29.28 54.03 102.46
N LYS A 703 -28.81 55.28 102.62
CA LYS A 703 -29.04 56.30 101.57
C LYS A 703 -28.27 55.98 100.29
N ARG A 704 -26.99 55.61 100.44
CA ARG A 704 -26.22 55.06 99.33
C ARG A 704 -26.81 53.76 98.79
N ASP A 705 -27.58 52.99 99.55
CA ASP A 705 -28.22 51.75 99.09
C ASP A 705 -29.45 52.05 98.23
N LEU A 706 -30.23 53.09 98.53
CA LEU A 706 -31.33 53.52 97.66
C LEU A 706 -30.77 54.24 96.40
N GLU A 707 -29.80 55.13 96.58
CA GLU A 707 -29.05 55.72 95.45
C GLU A 707 -28.37 54.63 94.61
N ARG A 708 -27.78 53.59 95.23
CA ARG A 708 -27.25 52.39 94.54
C ARG A 708 -28.34 51.65 93.81
N LEU A 709 -29.53 51.45 94.37
CA LEU A 709 -30.61 50.72 93.68
C LEU A 709 -31.15 51.50 92.47
N GLU A 710 -31.20 52.84 92.54
CA GLU A 710 -31.54 53.68 91.39
C GLU A 710 -30.39 53.71 90.35
N ASP A 711 -29.13 53.80 90.80
CA ASP A 711 -27.94 53.65 89.95
C ASP A 711 -27.88 52.25 89.33
N GLU A 712 -28.24 51.19 90.06
CA GLU A 712 -28.23 49.79 89.62
C GLU A 712 -29.38 49.52 88.65
N LEU A 713 -30.54 50.18 88.80
CA LEU A 713 -31.62 50.13 87.82
C LEU A 713 -31.29 50.95 86.56
N ALA A 714 -30.63 52.10 86.71
CA ALA A 714 -30.12 52.88 85.59
C ALA A 714 -28.98 52.14 84.84
N ARG A 715 -28.08 51.49 85.59
CA ARG A 715 -27.04 50.59 85.05
C ARG A 715 -27.66 49.35 84.44
N ALA A 716 -28.68 48.73 85.02
CA ALA A 716 -29.34 47.54 84.45
C ALA A 716 -30.06 47.88 83.14
N ARG A 717 -30.70 49.06 83.05
CA ARG A 717 -31.25 49.58 81.78
C ARG A 717 -30.15 49.87 80.77
N LYS A 718 -29.12 50.64 81.15
CA LYS A 718 -27.97 50.92 80.27
C LYS A 718 -27.25 49.64 79.84
N GLU A 719 -27.11 48.65 80.71
CA GLU A 719 -26.54 47.35 80.39
C GLU A 719 -27.47 46.52 79.49
N LEU A 720 -28.79 46.70 79.56
CA LEU A 720 -29.74 46.10 78.64
C LEU A 720 -29.62 46.77 77.26
N ASP A 721 -29.62 48.10 77.21
CA ASP A 721 -29.39 48.88 75.97
C ASP A 721 -28.03 48.52 75.35
N ASP A 722 -26.97 48.46 76.16
CA ASP A 722 -25.63 48.01 75.77
C ASP A 722 -25.62 46.54 75.32
N ARG A 723 -26.45 45.65 75.92
CA ARG A 723 -26.58 44.23 75.51
C ARG A 723 -27.36 44.10 74.20
N GLU A 724 -28.40 44.91 73.99
CA GLU A 724 -29.13 44.95 72.73
C GLU A 724 -28.29 45.56 71.61
N ALA A 725 -27.53 46.63 71.89
CA ALA A 725 -26.54 47.18 70.97
C ALA A 725 -25.51 46.12 70.60
N LYS A 726 -24.89 45.45 71.60
CA LYS A 726 -23.96 44.34 71.36
C LYS A 726 -24.60 43.16 70.63
N ASN A 727 -25.90 42.93 70.77
CA ASN A 727 -26.61 41.92 69.97
C ASN A 727 -26.83 42.39 68.53
N ARG A 728 -27.28 43.62 68.28
CA ARG A 728 -27.36 44.20 66.93
C ARG A 728 -26.00 44.23 66.23
N ASP A 729 -24.93 44.51 66.96
CA ASP A 729 -23.55 44.43 66.49
C ASP A 729 -23.14 42.99 66.15
N ARG A 730 -23.49 42.01 67.01
CA ARG A 730 -23.28 40.58 66.76
C ARG A 730 -24.05 40.10 65.53
N ASP A 731 -25.32 40.47 65.41
CA ASP A 731 -26.17 40.10 64.28
C ASP A 731 -25.61 40.72 62.98
N SER A 732 -25.18 41.99 63.02
CA SER A 732 -24.47 42.63 61.90
C SER A 732 -23.11 42.00 61.58
N VAL A 733 -22.43 41.38 62.55
CA VAL A 733 -21.20 40.59 62.32
C VAL A 733 -21.54 39.20 61.77
N VAL A 734 -22.63 38.57 62.23
CA VAL A 734 -23.13 37.29 61.72
C VAL A 734 -23.60 37.41 60.27
N ASP A 735 -24.30 38.49 59.91
CA ASP A 735 -24.67 38.79 58.52
C ASP A 735 -23.45 39.02 57.63
N LYS A 736 -22.44 39.76 58.11
CA LYS A 736 -21.16 39.93 57.40
C LYS A 736 -20.45 38.59 57.21
N LEU A 737 -20.31 37.79 58.27
CA LEU A 737 -19.72 36.45 58.19
C LEU A 737 -20.52 35.51 57.27
N HIS A 738 -21.84 35.65 57.19
CA HIS A 738 -22.68 34.90 56.25
C HIS A 738 -22.59 35.44 54.80
N ALA A 739 -22.30 36.71 54.58
CA ALA A 739 -21.95 37.24 53.26
C ALA A 739 -20.56 36.73 52.84
N GLU A 740 -19.56 36.93 53.67
CA GLU A 740 -18.18 36.45 53.48
C GLU A 740 -18.13 34.93 53.26
N ASN A 741 -18.93 34.13 53.97
CA ASN A 741 -19.00 32.68 53.77
C ASN A 741 -19.64 32.30 52.41
N ARG A 742 -20.67 33.03 51.96
CA ARG A 742 -21.23 32.85 50.61
C ARG A 742 -20.22 33.26 49.53
N ASP A 743 -19.51 34.37 49.72
CA ASP A 743 -18.48 34.85 48.79
C ASP A 743 -17.29 33.89 48.73
N LEU A 744 -16.81 33.39 49.87
CA LEU A 744 -15.77 32.36 49.96
C LEU A 744 -16.22 31.03 49.34
N THR A 745 -17.49 30.63 49.52
CA THR A 745 -18.06 29.44 48.86
C THR A 745 -18.12 29.62 47.35
N THR A 746 -18.47 30.82 46.88
CA THR A 746 -18.53 31.18 45.46
C THR A 746 -17.14 31.23 44.84
N GLN A 747 -16.17 31.80 45.55
CA GLN A 747 -14.75 31.79 45.18
C GLN A 747 -14.18 30.36 45.16
N LEU A 748 -14.52 29.51 46.13
CA LEU A 748 -14.09 28.11 46.17
C LEU A 748 -14.69 27.30 45.01
N ALA A 749 -15.96 27.51 44.66
CA ALA A 749 -16.60 26.91 43.49
C ALA A 749 -15.93 27.38 42.20
N ALA A 750 -15.71 28.69 42.04
CA ALA A 750 -15.02 29.27 40.88
C ALA A 750 -13.57 28.76 40.74
N GLN A 751 -12.81 28.67 41.85
CA GLN A 751 -11.47 28.09 41.86
C GLN A 751 -11.48 26.59 41.55
N THR A 752 -12.48 25.85 42.03
CA THR A 752 -12.63 24.41 41.72
C THR A 752 -12.92 24.20 40.24
N GLN A 753 -13.84 24.97 39.65
CA GLN A 753 -14.11 24.91 38.21
C GLN A 753 -12.91 25.39 37.38
N ALA A 754 -12.22 26.46 37.80
CA ALA A 754 -10.99 26.90 37.14
C ALA A 754 -9.91 25.82 37.18
N ARG A 755 -9.77 25.08 38.30
CA ARG A 755 -8.83 23.95 38.43
C ARG A 755 -9.24 22.76 37.57
N MET A 756 -10.53 22.45 37.42
CA MET A 756 -11.01 21.43 36.48
C MET A 756 -10.71 21.83 35.04
N ASN A 757 -11.08 23.06 34.63
CA ASN A 757 -10.80 23.60 33.30
C ASN A 757 -9.28 23.70 33.00
N LEU A 758 -8.42 23.83 34.02
CA LEU A 758 -6.97 23.77 33.90
C LEU A 758 -6.45 22.32 33.80
N SER A 759 -7.05 21.36 34.51
CA SER A 759 -6.76 19.94 34.36
C SER A 759 -7.10 19.47 32.96
N GLU A 760 -8.33 19.69 32.48
CA GLU A 760 -8.76 19.30 31.13
C GLU A 760 -7.84 19.87 30.03
N LYS A 761 -7.36 21.10 30.20
CA LYS A 761 -6.37 21.72 29.31
C LYS A 761 -4.99 21.07 29.43
N LEU A 762 -4.54 20.74 30.65
CA LEU A 762 -3.29 20.02 30.87
C LEU A 762 -3.34 18.62 30.28
N ASP A 763 -4.41 17.87 30.53
CA ASP A 763 -4.66 16.52 30.01
C ASP A 763 -4.75 16.53 28.47
N SER A 764 -5.40 17.54 27.88
CA SER A 764 -5.40 17.77 26.43
C SER A 764 -4.00 18.09 25.88
N VAL A 765 -3.23 18.94 26.56
CA VAL A 765 -1.84 19.26 26.18
C VAL A 765 -0.92 18.04 26.30
N LEU A 766 -1.07 17.22 27.34
CA LEU A 766 -0.31 15.98 27.54
C LEU A 766 -0.68 14.91 26.50
N ALA A 767 -1.95 14.79 26.13
CA ALA A 767 -2.38 13.91 25.04
C ALA A 767 -1.79 14.37 23.69
N ASN A 768 -1.83 15.68 23.41
CA ASN A 768 -1.24 16.26 22.20
C ASN A 768 0.29 16.11 22.18
N LEU A 769 0.97 16.29 23.32
CA LEU A 769 2.41 16.05 23.47
C LEU A 769 2.75 14.58 23.15
N LYS A 770 2.04 13.63 23.78
CA LYS A 770 2.25 12.19 23.56
C LYS A 770 2.01 11.76 22.11
N ASN A 771 1.03 12.37 21.44
CA ASN A 771 0.80 12.17 20.00
C ASN A 771 1.97 12.71 19.17
N ALA A 772 2.46 13.92 19.47
CA ALA A 772 3.62 14.51 18.79
C ALA A 772 4.92 13.71 19.05
N GLU A 773 5.12 13.17 20.24
CA GLU A 773 6.23 12.27 20.57
C GLU A 773 6.17 10.95 19.77
N ALA A 774 4.98 10.36 19.64
CA ALA A 774 4.76 9.17 18.81
C ALA A 774 4.98 9.46 17.31
N GLU A 775 4.57 10.63 16.82
CA GLU A 775 4.91 11.09 15.47
C GLU A 775 6.42 11.28 15.29
N ILE A 776 7.11 11.95 16.21
CA ILE A 776 8.57 12.14 16.18
C ILE A 776 9.29 10.79 16.19
N ALA A 777 8.86 9.82 16.99
CA ALA A 777 9.39 8.45 16.97
C ALA A 777 9.16 7.78 15.59
N SER A 778 7.98 7.94 15.01
CA SER A 778 7.67 7.46 13.66
C SER A 778 8.53 8.13 12.57
N TYR A 779 8.81 9.43 12.68
CA TYR A 779 9.70 10.14 11.75
C TYR A 779 11.16 9.73 11.93
N LYS A 780 11.64 9.53 13.16
CA LYS A 780 12.99 8.99 13.43
C LYS A 780 13.18 7.60 12.83
N SER A 781 12.20 6.70 13.01
CA SER A 781 12.20 5.37 12.38
C SER A 781 12.25 5.46 10.85
N LYS A 782 11.37 6.24 10.21
CA LYS A 782 11.40 6.46 8.75
C LYS A 782 12.74 7.05 8.26
N THR A 783 13.36 7.91 9.06
CA THR A 783 14.65 8.53 8.73
C THR A 783 15.76 7.48 8.76
N GLY A 784 15.83 6.66 9.81
CA GLY A 784 16.75 5.52 9.87
C GLY A 784 16.54 4.50 8.74
N ASP A 785 15.28 4.19 8.38
CA ASP A 785 14.97 3.34 7.22
C ASP A 785 15.50 3.92 5.90
N LEU A 786 15.41 5.25 5.73
CA LEU A 786 15.90 5.95 4.54
C LEU A 786 17.42 6.06 4.52
N GLU A 787 18.07 6.31 5.66
CA GLU A 787 19.53 6.33 5.81
C GLU A 787 20.14 4.95 5.56
N GLN A 788 19.51 3.87 6.06
CA GLN A 788 19.94 2.50 5.78
C GLN A 788 19.79 2.14 4.30
N ARG A 789 18.69 2.56 3.65
CA ARG A 789 18.51 2.40 2.19
C ARG A 789 19.57 3.18 1.42
N LEU A 790 19.78 4.46 1.72
CA LEU A 790 20.80 5.29 1.09
C LEU A 790 22.20 4.69 1.26
N SER A 791 22.54 4.20 2.46
CA SER A 791 23.81 3.51 2.75
C SER A 791 23.95 2.19 1.96
N LYS A 792 22.86 1.45 1.75
CA LYS A 792 22.85 0.23 0.93
C LYS A 792 23.03 0.57 -0.55
N ASP A 793 22.33 1.59 -1.04
CA ASP A 793 22.36 2.02 -2.43
C ASP A 793 23.71 2.66 -2.79
N GLN A 794 24.32 3.44 -1.89
CA GLN A 794 25.69 3.93 -2.01
C GLN A 794 26.71 2.78 -2.09
N ARG A 795 26.60 1.75 -1.24
CA ARG A 795 27.46 0.55 -1.33
C ARG A 795 27.23 -0.24 -2.61
N SER A 796 25.97 -0.36 -3.05
CA SER A 796 25.62 -0.98 -4.33
C SER A 796 26.24 -0.22 -5.52
N LEU A 797 26.18 1.12 -5.49
CA LEU A 797 26.76 1.99 -6.50
C LEU A 797 28.29 1.90 -6.53
N LEU A 798 28.96 1.92 -5.37
CA LEU A 798 30.41 1.76 -5.28
C LEU A 798 30.88 0.38 -5.74
N ASN A 799 30.14 -0.69 -5.41
CA ASN A 799 30.42 -2.04 -5.90
C ASN A 799 30.24 -2.13 -7.41
N ALA A 800 29.18 -1.53 -7.96
CA ALA A 800 28.97 -1.46 -9.41
C ALA A 800 30.05 -0.61 -10.10
N GLU A 801 30.48 0.51 -9.50
CA GLU A 801 31.56 1.33 -10.04
C GLU A 801 32.90 0.57 -10.05
N SER A 802 33.23 -0.19 -8.99
CA SER A 802 34.38 -1.10 -9.00
C SER A 802 34.26 -2.10 -10.15
N GLN A 803 33.15 -2.84 -10.23
CA GLN A 803 32.91 -3.81 -11.31
C GLN A 803 33.05 -3.19 -12.71
N TYR A 804 32.62 -1.94 -12.92
CA TYR A 804 32.83 -1.24 -14.19
C TYR A 804 34.29 -0.83 -14.42
N ARG A 805 35.05 -0.41 -13.39
CA ARG A 805 36.49 -0.14 -13.50
C ARG A 805 37.29 -1.43 -13.76
N ASP A 806 36.90 -2.53 -13.13
CA ASP A 806 37.49 -3.85 -13.29
C ASP A 806 37.24 -4.37 -14.71
N GLN A 807 35.97 -4.38 -15.17
CA GLN A 807 35.62 -4.71 -16.56
C GLN A 807 36.29 -3.78 -17.59
N LEU A 808 36.46 -2.49 -17.30
CA LEU A 808 37.17 -1.57 -18.19
C LEU A 808 38.67 -1.93 -18.27
N THR A 809 39.26 -2.35 -17.16
CA THR A 809 40.66 -2.78 -17.07
C THR A 809 40.88 -4.11 -17.79
N GLU A 810 39.99 -5.09 -17.63
CA GLU A 810 39.97 -6.34 -18.39
C GLU A 810 39.84 -6.07 -19.90
N ARG A 811 38.84 -5.27 -20.31
CA ARG A 811 38.62 -4.91 -21.73
C ARG A 811 39.83 -4.19 -22.32
N ASN A 812 40.43 -3.24 -21.59
CA ASN A 812 41.64 -2.55 -22.04
C ASN A 812 42.85 -3.50 -22.13
N THR A 813 42.96 -4.48 -21.25
CA THR A 813 44.03 -5.50 -21.28
C THR A 813 43.84 -6.47 -22.45
N LEU A 814 42.61 -6.92 -22.70
CA LEU A 814 42.25 -7.75 -23.86
C LEU A 814 42.47 -7.01 -25.18
N LEU A 815 42.06 -5.73 -25.27
CA LEU A 815 42.29 -4.90 -26.45
C LEU A 815 43.78 -4.69 -26.72
N LEU A 816 44.58 -4.41 -25.68
CA LEU A 816 46.04 -4.29 -25.81
C LEU A 816 46.68 -5.61 -26.23
N THR A 817 46.19 -6.74 -25.72
CA THR A 817 46.65 -8.09 -26.07
C THR A 817 46.32 -8.43 -27.53
N ILE A 818 45.08 -8.17 -27.98
CA ILE A 818 44.65 -8.35 -29.38
C ILE A 818 45.48 -7.47 -30.32
N TYR A 819 45.73 -6.21 -29.95
CA TYR A 819 46.62 -5.31 -30.69
C TYR A 819 48.03 -5.90 -30.82
N GLN A 820 48.64 -6.35 -29.72
CA GLN A 820 49.96 -7.01 -29.73
C GLN A 820 50.00 -8.31 -30.55
N TYR A 821 48.89 -9.06 -30.65
CA TYR A 821 48.82 -10.21 -31.56
C TYR A 821 48.69 -9.77 -33.03
N LEU A 822 47.94 -8.70 -33.33
CA LEU A 822 47.89 -8.11 -34.68
C LEU A 822 49.27 -7.59 -35.12
N ASP A 823 50.03 -6.94 -34.23
CA ASP A 823 51.40 -6.51 -34.49
C ASP A 823 52.32 -7.66 -34.93
N LYS A 824 52.24 -8.80 -34.22
CA LYS A 824 52.97 -10.03 -34.54
C LYS A 824 52.54 -10.64 -35.88
N ILE A 825 51.23 -10.75 -36.13
CA ILE A 825 50.67 -11.30 -37.39
C ILE A 825 51.05 -10.44 -38.59
N LEU A 826 51.05 -9.11 -38.44
CA LEU A 826 51.45 -8.15 -39.47
C LEU A 826 52.99 -8.02 -39.61
N GLY A 827 53.76 -8.63 -38.72
CA GLY A 827 55.23 -8.59 -38.73
C GLY A 827 55.85 -7.23 -38.37
N VAL A 828 55.08 -6.31 -37.79
CA VAL A 828 55.49 -4.91 -37.52
C VAL A 828 56.60 -4.83 -36.46
N ASP A 829 56.73 -5.85 -35.61
CA ASP A 829 57.87 -6.03 -34.69
C ASP A 829 59.25 -6.00 -35.39
N LYS A 830 59.32 -6.25 -36.70
CA LYS A 830 60.58 -6.26 -37.48
C LYS A 830 60.96 -4.91 -38.09
N THR A 831 60.09 -3.89 -38.01
CA THR A 831 60.41 -2.52 -38.48
C THR A 831 60.95 -1.65 -37.34
N PRO A 832 62.14 -1.03 -37.48
CA PRO A 832 62.71 -0.16 -36.44
C PRO A 832 61.81 1.05 -36.14
N LYS A 833 61.38 1.20 -34.87
CA LYS A 833 60.44 2.23 -34.42
C LYS A 833 61.07 3.64 -34.47
N LYS A 834 61.08 4.27 -35.64
CA LYS A 834 61.58 5.64 -35.84
C LYS A 834 60.55 6.70 -35.37
N GLY A 835 60.77 7.23 -34.18
CA GLY A 835 60.37 8.59 -33.81
C GLY A 835 58.96 8.77 -33.26
N SER A 836 58.90 9.05 -31.94
CA SER A 836 57.84 9.79 -31.21
C SER A 836 56.38 9.32 -31.24
N GLN A 837 55.96 8.38 -32.10
CA GLN A 837 54.70 7.67 -31.90
C GLN A 837 54.87 6.63 -30.81
N ALA A 838 54.70 7.05 -29.55
CA ALA A 838 54.45 6.13 -28.46
C ALA A 838 53.15 5.35 -28.74
N GLU A 839 53.18 4.03 -28.57
CA GLU A 839 52.01 3.18 -28.76
C GLU A 839 50.92 3.60 -27.78
N THR A 840 49.89 4.27 -28.30
CA THR A 840 48.76 4.78 -27.50
C THR A 840 47.99 3.61 -26.94
N LYS A 841 48.24 3.28 -25.67
CA LYS A 841 47.59 2.17 -24.97
C LYS A 841 46.10 2.50 -24.76
N PRO A 842 45.18 1.51 -24.75
CA PRO A 842 43.74 1.75 -24.64
C PRO A 842 43.33 2.68 -23.48
N TYR A 843 44.05 2.58 -22.35
CA TYR A 843 43.83 3.37 -21.14
C TYR A 843 44.44 4.80 -21.16
N THR A 844 45.10 5.22 -22.24
CA THR A 844 45.72 6.56 -22.36
C THR A 844 45.00 7.48 -23.35
N ASN A 845 44.65 6.96 -24.52
CA ASN A 845 43.81 7.66 -25.50
C ASN A 845 43.13 6.60 -26.39
N PHE A 846 41.88 6.28 -26.06
CA PHE A 846 41.14 5.23 -26.76
C PHE A 846 40.93 5.55 -28.24
N ASN A 847 40.71 6.82 -28.62
CA ASN A 847 40.45 7.20 -30.00
C ASN A 847 41.67 6.93 -30.89
N VAL A 848 42.86 7.35 -30.46
CA VAL A 848 44.09 7.11 -31.23
C VAL A 848 44.48 5.62 -31.21
N PHE A 849 44.19 4.89 -30.11
CA PHE A 849 44.29 3.42 -30.11
C PHE A 849 43.36 2.77 -31.14
N HIS A 850 42.11 3.24 -31.22
CA HIS A 850 41.08 2.73 -32.13
C HIS A 850 41.43 2.97 -33.60
N ASP A 851 41.91 4.16 -33.96
CA ASP A 851 42.36 4.48 -35.32
C ASP A 851 43.57 3.62 -35.74
N ASN A 852 44.53 3.41 -34.81
CA ASN A 852 45.67 2.52 -35.03
C ASN A 852 45.23 1.05 -35.18
N LEU A 853 44.29 0.58 -34.36
CA LEU A 853 43.71 -0.76 -34.44
C LEU A 853 42.96 -0.98 -35.77
N ILE A 854 42.15 -0.02 -36.21
CA ILE A 854 41.47 -0.04 -37.51
C ILE A 854 42.49 -0.10 -38.66
N THR A 855 43.58 0.65 -38.56
CA THR A 855 44.64 0.66 -39.58
C THR A 855 45.32 -0.71 -39.70
N ARG A 856 45.60 -1.38 -38.57
CA ARG A 856 46.12 -2.75 -38.53
C ARG A 856 45.11 -3.78 -39.04
N LEU A 857 43.84 -3.66 -38.68
CA LEU A 857 42.77 -4.55 -39.18
C LEU A 857 42.57 -4.41 -40.71
N LYS A 858 42.68 -3.21 -41.27
CA LYS A 858 42.68 -2.99 -42.72
C LYS A 858 43.86 -3.68 -43.41
N ALA A 859 45.06 -3.61 -42.83
CA ALA A 859 46.23 -4.31 -43.35
C ALA A 859 46.05 -5.85 -43.29
N LEU A 860 45.49 -6.38 -42.21
CA LEU A 860 45.19 -7.82 -42.09
C LEU A 860 44.14 -8.27 -43.12
N SER A 861 43.09 -7.46 -43.33
CA SER A 861 42.06 -7.73 -44.34
C SER A 861 42.64 -7.75 -45.76
N GLN A 862 43.58 -6.85 -46.10
CA GLN A 862 44.28 -6.89 -47.38
C GLN A 862 45.13 -8.17 -47.53
N ILE A 863 45.82 -8.62 -46.47
CA ILE A 863 46.59 -9.87 -46.48
C ILE A 863 45.67 -11.08 -46.69
N GLN A 864 44.47 -11.10 -46.07
CA GLN A 864 43.47 -12.13 -46.34
C GLN A 864 43.02 -12.12 -47.81
N MET A 865 42.69 -10.94 -48.37
CA MET A 865 42.28 -10.82 -49.77
C MET A 865 43.37 -11.29 -50.75
N ASP A 866 44.63 -10.93 -50.48
CA ASP A 866 45.79 -11.38 -51.25
C ASP A 866 46.02 -12.89 -51.12
N PHE A 867 45.81 -13.47 -49.94
CA PHE A 867 45.89 -14.91 -49.71
C PHE A 867 44.78 -15.66 -50.45
N GLU A 868 43.52 -15.25 -50.31
CA GLU A 868 42.39 -15.82 -51.04
C GLU A 868 42.60 -15.76 -52.56
N LYS A 869 43.13 -14.64 -53.07
CA LYS A 869 43.47 -14.49 -54.49
C LYS A 869 44.53 -15.51 -54.90
N ARG A 870 45.62 -15.65 -54.13
CA ARG A 870 46.68 -16.66 -54.40
C ARG A 870 46.14 -18.08 -54.34
N CYS A 871 45.26 -18.41 -53.39
CA CYS A 871 44.60 -19.71 -53.32
C CYS A 871 43.77 -19.98 -54.58
N LYS A 872 42.89 -19.05 -54.97
CA LYS A 872 42.06 -19.16 -56.19
C LYS A 872 42.93 -19.28 -57.46
N GLU A 873 44.05 -18.56 -57.55
CA GLU A 873 45.02 -18.70 -58.64
C GLU A 873 45.73 -20.06 -58.66
N VAL A 874 46.03 -20.65 -57.49
CA VAL A 874 46.67 -21.97 -57.37
C VAL A 874 45.66 -23.10 -57.66
N GLU A 875 44.44 -23.00 -57.14
CA GLU A 875 43.31 -23.88 -57.46
C GLU A 875 42.99 -23.88 -58.95
N ALA A 876 42.98 -22.71 -59.60
CA ALA A 876 42.80 -22.60 -61.06
C ALA A 876 43.91 -23.36 -61.81
N LYS A 877 45.18 -23.16 -61.44
CA LYS A 877 46.34 -23.85 -62.04
C LYS A 877 46.33 -25.37 -61.80
N PHE A 878 45.76 -25.85 -60.68
CA PHE A 878 45.57 -27.28 -60.44
C PHE A 878 44.37 -27.86 -61.19
N ASN A 879 43.25 -27.13 -61.30
CA ASN A 879 42.08 -27.53 -62.08
C ASN A 879 42.40 -27.58 -63.59
N GLU A 880 43.19 -26.65 -64.10
CA GLU A 880 43.72 -26.66 -65.47
C GLU A 880 44.56 -27.93 -65.72
N LYS A 881 45.54 -28.22 -64.86
CA LYS A 881 46.34 -29.46 -64.93
C LYS A 881 45.51 -30.73 -64.80
N LEU A 882 44.49 -30.75 -63.95
CA LEU A 882 43.55 -31.88 -63.82
C LEU A 882 42.70 -32.05 -65.08
N SER A 883 42.27 -30.96 -65.72
CA SER A 883 41.56 -30.97 -67.00
C SER A 883 42.44 -31.52 -68.12
N ASP A 884 43.69 -31.07 -68.22
CA ASP A 884 44.66 -31.58 -69.18
C ASP A 884 44.98 -33.06 -68.96
N MET A 885 45.18 -33.51 -67.71
CA MET A 885 45.37 -34.93 -67.42
C MET A 885 44.12 -35.76 -67.76
N ARG A 886 42.91 -35.27 -67.49
CA ARG A 886 41.66 -35.92 -67.92
C ARG A 886 41.56 -36.02 -69.44
N ARG A 887 41.91 -34.95 -70.18
CA ARG A 887 41.95 -34.92 -71.64
C ARG A 887 43.02 -35.86 -72.22
N GLN A 888 44.18 -35.97 -71.58
CA GLN A 888 45.22 -36.94 -71.95
C GLN A 888 44.76 -38.39 -71.70
N LEU A 889 44.08 -38.66 -70.59
CA LEU A 889 43.51 -39.98 -70.30
C LEU A 889 42.39 -40.35 -71.29
N ASP A 890 41.45 -39.45 -71.56
CA ASP A 890 40.40 -39.61 -72.57
C ASP A 890 40.99 -39.85 -73.98
N SER A 891 42.05 -39.12 -74.35
CA SER A 891 42.78 -39.37 -75.59
C SER A 891 43.48 -40.73 -75.63
N ARG A 892 43.95 -41.26 -74.49
CA ARG A 892 44.53 -42.62 -74.39
C ARG A 892 43.45 -43.69 -74.44
N TRP A 893 42.31 -43.51 -73.76
CA TRP A 893 41.15 -44.40 -73.87
C TRP A 893 40.66 -44.49 -75.31
N LYS A 894 40.44 -43.36 -75.99
CA LYS A 894 40.08 -43.31 -77.42
C LYS A 894 41.14 -43.88 -78.38
N GLN A 895 42.37 -44.11 -77.90
CA GLN A 895 43.41 -44.82 -78.63
C GLN A 895 43.37 -46.33 -78.33
N ILE A 896 43.11 -46.72 -77.08
CA ILE A 896 42.85 -48.11 -76.67
C ILE A 896 41.60 -48.65 -77.38
N ASP A 897 40.48 -47.92 -77.42
CA ASP A 897 39.26 -48.30 -78.14
C ASP A 897 39.52 -48.58 -79.63
N LYS A 898 40.41 -47.80 -80.25
CA LYS A 898 40.85 -48.00 -81.64
C LYS A 898 41.73 -49.25 -81.80
N PHE A 899 42.62 -49.51 -80.83
CA PHE A 899 43.39 -50.75 -80.82
C PHE A 899 42.50 -51.97 -80.56
N GLU A 900 41.57 -51.93 -79.60
CA GLU A 900 40.64 -53.02 -79.29
C GLU A 900 39.68 -53.31 -80.45
N SER A 901 39.12 -52.29 -81.09
CA SER A 901 38.31 -52.48 -82.31
C SER A 901 39.13 -53.02 -83.48
N SER A 902 40.39 -52.61 -83.66
CA SER A 902 41.29 -53.21 -84.65
C SER A 902 41.61 -54.68 -84.33
N LEU A 903 41.87 -55.01 -83.05
CA LEU A 903 42.11 -56.38 -82.59
C LEU A 903 40.86 -57.25 -82.72
N LYS A 904 39.67 -56.69 -82.47
CA LYS A 904 38.39 -57.37 -82.66
C LYS A 904 38.13 -57.67 -84.14
N THR A 905 38.32 -56.71 -85.04
CA THR A 905 38.20 -56.97 -86.49
C THR A 905 39.25 -57.98 -86.98
N TYR A 906 40.45 -58.00 -86.40
CA TYR A 906 41.45 -59.03 -86.66
C TYR A 906 41.05 -60.42 -86.11
N ALA A 907 40.42 -60.47 -84.93
CA ALA A 907 39.86 -61.70 -84.36
C ALA A 907 38.66 -62.23 -85.17
N ASP A 908 37.76 -61.35 -85.59
CA ASP A 908 36.57 -61.69 -86.41
C ASP A 908 36.96 -62.15 -87.82
N THR A 909 37.97 -61.52 -88.44
CA THR A 909 38.54 -62.02 -89.71
C THR A 909 39.24 -63.36 -89.51
N LYS A 910 40.04 -63.55 -88.46
CA LYS A 910 40.64 -64.85 -88.10
C LYS A 910 39.59 -65.93 -87.82
N ALA A 911 38.47 -65.59 -87.20
CA ALA A 911 37.34 -66.48 -86.95
C ALA A 911 36.56 -66.81 -88.23
N ASN A 912 36.38 -65.83 -89.14
CA ASN A 912 35.84 -66.05 -90.48
C ASN A 912 36.76 -66.97 -91.30
N TRP A 913 38.09 -66.80 -91.24
CA TRP A 913 39.05 -67.70 -91.87
C TRP A 913 38.96 -69.12 -91.28
N LYS A 914 38.89 -69.28 -89.95
CA LYS A 914 38.65 -70.58 -89.32
C LYS A 914 37.34 -71.23 -89.76
N ARG A 915 36.22 -70.48 -89.80
CA ARG A 915 34.93 -71.00 -90.27
C ARG A 915 34.99 -71.41 -91.76
N LYS A 916 35.64 -70.63 -92.62
CA LYS A 916 35.88 -71.01 -94.03
C LYS A 916 36.77 -72.24 -94.16
N PHE A 917 37.79 -72.38 -93.32
CA PHE A 917 38.66 -73.56 -93.30
C PHE A 917 37.87 -74.81 -92.88
N VAL A 918 37.18 -74.78 -91.73
CA VAL A 918 36.35 -75.90 -91.26
C VAL A 918 35.21 -76.23 -92.23
N GLN A 919 34.64 -75.22 -92.91
CA GLN A 919 33.69 -75.47 -93.99
C GLN A 919 34.34 -76.22 -95.17
N LYS A 920 35.53 -75.81 -95.62
CA LYS A 920 36.23 -76.48 -96.73
C LYS A 920 36.76 -77.87 -96.33
N GLU A 921 37.12 -78.04 -95.07
CA GLU A 921 37.46 -79.33 -94.47
C GLU A 921 36.23 -80.25 -94.43
N GLY A 922 35.07 -79.75 -94.00
CA GLY A 922 33.79 -80.46 -94.02
C GLY A 922 33.25 -80.76 -95.42
N GLU A 923 33.44 -79.87 -96.39
CA GLU A 923 33.15 -80.13 -97.81
C GLU A 923 34.07 -81.23 -98.37
N LEU A 924 35.35 -81.21 -97.99
CA LEU A 924 36.33 -82.24 -98.38
C LEU A 924 36.05 -83.59 -97.70
N GLU A 925 35.62 -83.59 -96.44
CA GLU A 925 35.10 -84.76 -95.73
C GLU A 925 33.81 -85.29 -96.38
N ALA A 926 32.89 -84.43 -96.79
CA ALA A 926 31.68 -84.82 -97.52
C ALA A 926 32.00 -85.41 -98.90
N ILE A 927 33.03 -84.90 -99.59
CA ILE A 927 33.53 -85.48 -100.85
C ILE A 927 34.20 -86.84 -100.60
N LYS A 928 35.00 -86.99 -99.53
CA LYS A 928 35.52 -88.32 -99.12
C LYS A 928 34.38 -89.29 -98.78
N ALA A 929 33.39 -88.84 -98.02
CA ALA A 929 32.28 -89.64 -97.54
C ALA A 929 31.37 -90.08 -98.69
N THR A 930 31.01 -89.19 -99.61
CA THR A 930 30.24 -89.55 -100.82
C THR A 930 31.04 -90.42 -101.78
N ASN A 931 32.37 -90.29 -101.87
CA ASN A 931 33.20 -91.22 -102.63
C ASN A 931 33.28 -92.61 -101.96
N ALA A 932 33.39 -92.66 -100.63
CA ALA A 932 33.31 -93.89 -99.84
C ALA A 932 31.89 -94.51 -99.86
N GLU A 933 30.84 -93.70 -99.97
CA GLU A 933 29.46 -94.13 -100.10
C GLU A 933 29.15 -94.61 -101.52
N MET A 934 29.68 -93.97 -102.58
CA MET A 934 29.61 -94.56 -103.93
C MET A 934 30.36 -95.90 -103.98
N ALA A 935 31.50 -96.02 -103.30
CA ALA A 935 32.19 -97.31 -103.14
C ALA A 935 31.36 -98.33 -102.31
N SER A 936 30.64 -97.89 -101.28
CA SER A 936 29.79 -98.77 -100.46
C SER A 936 28.48 -99.15 -101.16
N GLN A 937 27.87 -98.25 -101.94
CA GLN A 937 26.70 -98.50 -102.80
C GLN A 937 27.06 -99.44 -103.95
N LEU A 938 28.23 -99.28 -104.57
CA LEU A 938 28.80 -100.28 -105.50
C LEU A 938 28.97 -101.66 -104.84
N SER A 939 29.15 -101.74 -103.52
CA SER A 939 29.20 -103.00 -102.76
C SER A 939 27.82 -103.52 -102.31
N SER A 940 26.88 -102.62 -101.98
CA SER A 940 25.59 -102.95 -101.35
C SER A 940 24.41 -103.05 -102.32
N ILE A 941 24.58 -102.72 -103.60
CA ILE A 941 23.66 -103.08 -104.70
C ILE A 941 23.51 -104.63 -104.85
N LYS A 942 24.24 -105.43 -104.07
CA LYS A 942 23.94 -106.85 -103.82
C LYS A 942 22.90 -107.07 -102.69
N ARG A 943 21.62 -107.06 -103.10
CA ARG A 943 20.38 -107.61 -102.46
C ARG A 943 19.49 -106.62 -101.65
N PRO A 944 18.14 -106.82 -101.57
CA PRO A 944 17.20 -105.71 -101.27
C PRO A 944 16.11 -105.94 -100.17
N GLY A 945 15.58 -104.83 -99.62
CA GLY A 945 14.29 -104.70 -98.90
C GLY A 945 14.33 -104.84 -97.36
N GLY A 946 13.49 -104.14 -96.55
CA GLY A 946 12.47 -103.12 -96.82
C GLY A 946 11.65 -102.72 -95.55
N SER A 947 10.73 -101.74 -95.63
CA SER A 947 10.08 -101.02 -94.48
C SER A 947 11.03 -100.04 -93.76
N ASP A 948 10.78 -99.36 -92.62
CA ASP A 948 9.85 -99.47 -91.46
C ASP A 948 8.39 -98.94 -91.68
N ALA A 949 7.54 -98.93 -90.63
CA ALA A 949 6.27 -98.21 -90.49
C ALA A 949 5.88 -97.86 -89.01
N MET A 950 6.82 -97.85 -88.07
CA MET A 950 6.62 -97.61 -86.63
C MET A 950 7.06 -96.23 -86.12
N GLU A 951 8.14 -95.64 -86.64
CA GLU A 951 8.76 -94.43 -86.04
C GLU A 951 7.81 -93.24 -85.88
N VAL A 952 6.90 -93.04 -86.84
CA VAL A 952 5.96 -91.90 -86.90
C VAL A 952 5.13 -91.73 -85.61
N ARG A 953 4.76 -92.83 -84.94
CA ARG A 953 3.97 -92.78 -83.69
C ARG A 953 4.78 -92.29 -82.47
N SER A 954 6.10 -92.48 -82.46
CA SER A 954 7.00 -92.04 -81.38
C SER A 954 7.15 -90.52 -81.31
N LEU A 955 7.06 -89.85 -82.46
CA LEU A 955 7.24 -88.40 -82.58
C LEU A 955 5.96 -87.64 -82.19
N ALA A 956 4.79 -88.10 -82.63
CA ALA A 956 3.51 -87.46 -82.35
C ALA A 956 3.22 -87.32 -80.83
N ALA A 957 3.49 -88.36 -80.05
CA ALA A 957 3.29 -88.35 -78.60
C ALA A 957 4.20 -87.34 -77.86
N ARG A 958 5.34 -86.97 -78.46
CA ARG A 958 6.31 -86.03 -77.89
C ARG A 958 5.89 -84.58 -78.08
N ALA A 959 5.26 -84.26 -79.22
CA ALA A 959 4.75 -82.92 -79.53
C ALA A 959 3.60 -82.52 -78.58
N ALA A 960 2.57 -83.36 -78.43
CA ALA A 960 1.39 -83.08 -77.61
C ALA A 960 1.70 -82.82 -76.12
N ASN A 961 2.84 -83.30 -75.63
CA ASN A 961 3.27 -83.09 -74.23
C ASN A 961 4.04 -81.77 -74.05
N ALA A 962 4.58 -81.18 -75.13
CA ALA A 962 5.16 -79.85 -75.14
C ALA A 962 4.07 -78.76 -75.19
N GLU A 963 3.05 -78.94 -76.03
CA GLU A 963 1.92 -78.00 -76.16
C GLU A 963 1.19 -77.76 -74.83
N ARG A 964 0.94 -78.82 -74.05
CA ARG A 964 0.33 -78.70 -72.71
C ARG A 964 1.17 -77.88 -71.72
N ARG A 965 2.50 -77.93 -71.83
CA ARG A 965 3.40 -77.11 -71.01
C ARG A 965 3.40 -75.65 -71.46
N LEU A 966 3.33 -75.39 -72.77
CA LEU A 966 3.22 -74.05 -73.34
C LEU A 966 1.94 -73.35 -72.86
N ASN A 967 0.77 -74.00 -73.02
CA ASN A 967 -0.52 -73.41 -72.63
C ASN A 967 -0.59 -73.11 -71.12
N ASN A 968 -0.04 -73.98 -70.27
CA ASN A 968 0.02 -73.73 -68.83
C ASN A 968 0.91 -72.52 -68.47
N ALA A 969 2.04 -72.35 -69.16
CA ALA A 969 2.92 -71.19 -68.97
C ALA A 969 2.25 -69.89 -69.47
N GLN A 970 1.56 -69.93 -70.61
CA GLN A 970 0.82 -68.79 -71.16
C GLN A 970 -0.33 -68.34 -70.23
N ASN A 971 -1.10 -69.29 -69.68
CA ASN A 971 -2.16 -68.98 -68.73
C ASN A 971 -1.63 -68.37 -67.41
N GLN A 972 -0.43 -68.78 -66.96
CA GLN A 972 0.22 -68.19 -65.79
C GLN A 972 0.75 -66.78 -66.07
N LEU A 973 1.32 -66.54 -67.25
CA LEU A 973 1.76 -65.21 -67.70
C LEU A 973 0.57 -64.24 -67.76
N LEU A 974 -0.51 -64.64 -68.44
CA LEU A 974 -1.70 -63.80 -68.64
C LEU A 974 -2.36 -63.41 -67.29
N SER A 975 -2.43 -64.35 -66.33
CA SER A 975 -2.91 -64.05 -64.97
C SER A 975 -1.95 -63.20 -64.12
N ALA A 976 -0.68 -63.08 -64.51
CA ALA A 976 0.26 -62.13 -63.89
C ALA A 976 0.13 -60.73 -64.52
N GLU A 977 -0.05 -60.66 -65.85
CA GLU A 977 -0.29 -59.44 -66.61
C GLU A 977 -1.60 -58.76 -66.19
N GLU A 978 -2.69 -59.50 -66.02
CA GLU A 978 -3.96 -58.98 -65.48
C GLU A 978 -3.80 -58.36 -64.08
N LYS A 979 -3.04 -59.01 -63.20
CA LYS A 979 -2.76 -58.50 -61.84
C LYS A 979 -1.93 -57.22 -61.89
N LEU A 980 -0.91 -57.17 -62.77
CA LEU A 980 -0.08 -55.98 -62.97
C LEU A 980 -0.93 -54.82 -63.53
N ALA A 981 -1.80 -55.09 -64.49
CA ALA A 981 -2.71 -54.10 -65.06
C ALA A 981 -3.70 -53.55 -64.01
N GLN A 982 -4.28 -54.40 -63.16
CA GLN A 982 -5.15 -53.95 -62.07
C GLN A 982 -4.43 -53.12 -61.00
N ILE A 983 -3.15 -53.42 -60.70
CA ILE A 983 -2.33 -52.61 -59.79
C ILE A 983 -2.02 -51.25 -60.42
N ASN A 984 -1.57 -51.23 -61.69
CA ASN A 984 -1.29 -49.99 -62.41
C ASN A 984 -2.54 -49.10 -62.55
N GLN A 985 -3.72 -49.69 -62.79
CA GLN A 985 -4.99 -48.96 -62.84
C GLN A 985 -5.36 -48.36 -61.48
N LYS A 986 -5.12 -49.08 -60.37
CA LYS A 986 -5.34 -48.57 -59.01
C LYS A 986 -4.38 -47.43 -58.65
N ASN A 987 -3.12 -47.53 -59.05
CA ASN A 987 -2.13 -46.46 -58.86
C ASN A 987 -2.50 -45.21 -59.67
N ALA A 988 -2.78 -45.34 -60.97
CA ALA A 988 -3.23 -44.20 -61.79
C ALA A 988 -4.52 -43.54 -61.26
N ALA A 989 -5.44 -44.33 -60.69
CA ALA A 989 -6.66 -43.85 -60.04
C ALA A 989 -6.43 -43.24 -58.64
N ALA A 990 -5.25 -43.45 -58.03
CA ALA A 990 -4.80 -42.75 -56.84
C ALA A 990 -4.05 -41.46 -57.21
N ASP A 991 -3.14 -41.53 -58.18
CA ASP A 991 -2.32 -40.41 -58.66
C ASP A 991 -3.20 -39.27 -59.20
N THR A 992 -4.20 -39.58 -60.03
CA THR A 992 -5.19 -38.60 -60.49
C THR A 992 -5.99 -37.95 -59.34
N LYS A 993 -6.27 -38.69 -58.25
CA LYS A 993 -6.91 -38.13 -57.04
C LYS A 993 -5.94 -37.33 -56.18
N TRP A 994 -4.63 -37.54 -56.28
CA TRP A 994 -3.61 -36.69 -55.67
C TRP A 994 -3.42 -35.41 -56.48
N GLU A 995 -3.29 -35.50 -57.81
CA GLU A 995 -3.23 -34.34 -58.71
C GLU A 995 -4.41 -33.39 -58.51
N VAL A 996 -5.64 -33.89 -58.44
CA VAL A 996 -6.83 -33.05 -58.23
C VAL A 996 -6.77 -32.33 -56.88
N ARG A 997 -6.34 -33.01 -55.80
CA ARG A 997 -6.15 -32.38 -54.48
C ARG A 997 -5.01 -31.35 -54.48
N VAL A 998 -3.90 -31.62 -55.16
CA VAL A 998 -2.80 -30.65 -55.32
C VAL A 998 -3.27 -29.41 -56.08
N LYS A 999 -3.97 -29.59 -57.21
CA LYS A 999 -4.56 -28.49 -58.00
C LYS A 999 -5.59 -27.69 -57.20
N GLU A 1000 -6.36 -28.34 -56.34
CA GLU A 1000 -7.28 -27.66 -55.42
C GLU A 1000 -6.53 -26.85 -54.34
N TYR A 1001 -5.50 -27.41 -53.72
CA TYR A 1001 -4.67 -26.68 -52.74
C TYR A 1001 -3.92 -25.51 -53.39
N GLU A 1002 -3.40 -25.66 -54.60
CA GLU A 1002 -2.84 -24.53 -55.38
C GLU A 1002 -3.87 -23.43 -55.65
N ALA A 1003 -5.10 -23.80 -56.02
CA ALA A 1003 -6.17 -22.84 -56.28
C ALA A 1003 -6.57 -22.09 -55.00
N ARG A 1004 -6.72 -22.81 -53.87
CA ARG A 1004 -6.98 -22.23 -52.55
C ARG A 1004 -5.84 -21.30 -52.10
N LEU A 1005 -4.58 -21.68 -52.34
CA LEU A 1005 -3.41 -20.86 -52.02
C LEU A 1005 -3.35 -19.58 -52.88
N ARG A 1006 -3.55 -19.67 -54.20
CA ARG A 1006 -3.63 -18.49 -55.08
C ARG A 1006 -4.77 -17.56 -54.66
N ALA A 1007 -5.94 -18.09 -54.32
CA ALA A 1007 -7.07 -17.28 -53.84
C ALA A 1007 -6.76 -16.55 -52.53
N ALA A 1008 -6.06 -17.20 -51.59
CA ALA A 1008 -5.58 -16.58 -50.36
C ALA A 1008 -4.52 -15.50 -50.62
N GLU A 1009 -3.54 -15.76 -51.50
CA GLU A 1009 -2.56 -14.76 -51.93
C GLU A 1009 -3.21 -13.53 -52.58
N GLU A 1010 -4.19 -13.73 -53.46
CA GLU A 1010 -4.93 -12.63 -54.07
C GLU A 1010 -5.75 -11.84 -53.05
N ARG A 1011 -6.37 -12.52 -52.08
CA ARG A 1011 -7.06 -11.85 -50.97
C ARG A 1011 -6.08 -10.97 -50.18
N VAL A 1012 -4.91 -11.49 -49.81
CA VAL A 1012 -3.86 -10.71 -49.14
C VAL A 1012 -3.33 -9.57 -50.02
N LYS A 1013 -3.24 -9.75 -51.35
CA LYS A 1013 -2.88 -8.67 -52.29
C LYS A 1013 -3.95 -7.56 -52.31
N ARG A 1014 -5.24 -7.90 -52.37
CA ARG A 1014 -6.37 -6.93 -52.28
C ARG A 1014 -6.40 -6.21 -50.92
N GLU A 1015 -6.25 -6.94 -49.82
CA GLU A 1015 -6.25 -6.36 -48.46
C GLU A 1015 -5.04 -5.44 -48.24
N ARG A 1016 -3.85 -5.78 -48.78
CA ARG A 1016 -2.68 -4.89 -48.80
C ARG A 1016 -2.91 -3.66 -49.67
N GLN A 1017 -3.53 -3.79 -50.84
CA GLN A 1017 -3.85 -2.67 -51.72
C GLN A 1017 -4.86 -1.72 -51.07
N GLY A 1018 -6.01 -2.21 -50.57
CA GLY A 1018 -7.00 -1.40 -49.86
C GLY A 1018 -6.51 -0.83 -48.52
N SER A 1019 -5.42 -1.37 -47.95
CA SER A 1019 -4.71 -0.75 -46.82
C SER A 1019 -3.76 0.36 -47.26
N LYS A 1020 -3.11 0.21 -48.43
CA LYS A 1020 -2.27 1.25 -49.06
C LYS A 1020 -3.12 2.42 -49.57
N GLU A 1021 -4.31 2.16 -50.09
CA GLU A 1021 -5.26 3.19 -50.54
C GLU A 1021 -5.76 4.00 -49.34
N ARG A 1022 -6.22 3.34 -48.26
CA ARG A 1022 -6.56 4.02 -46.99
C ARG A 1022 -5.37 4.77 -46.37
N MET A 1023 -4.15 4.26 -46.50
CA MET A 1023 -2.94 4.98 -46.06
C MET A 1023 -2.72 6.27 -46.88
N LEU A 1024 -2.92 6.23 -48.19
CA LEU A 1024 -2.84 7.41 -49.06
C LEU A 1024 -3.97 8.42 -48.81
N GLU A 1025 -5.18 7.95 -48.51
CA GLU A 1025 -6.30 8.80 -48.07
C GLU A 1025 -5.97 9.49 -46.75
N LEU A 1026 -5.47 8.76 -45.74
CA LEU A 1026 -5.04 9.32 -44.46
C LEU A 1026 -3.87 10.30 -44.63
N GLU A 1027 -2.88 9.99 -45.47
CA GLU A 1027 -1.80 10.93 -45.81
C GLU A 1027 -2.34 12.21 -46.46
N ASN A 1028 -3.30 12.11 -47.37
CA ASN A 1028 -3.90 13.27 -48.03
C ASN A 1028 -4.75 14.10 -47.06
N ASN A 1029 -5.47 13.45 -46.15
CA ASN A 1029 -6.20 14.11 -45.06
C ASN A 1029 -5.24 14.80 -44.09
N ILE A 1030 -4.11 14.18 -43.72
CA ILE A 1030 -3.05 14.81 -42.91
C ILE A 1030 -2.47 16.03 -43.64
N LYS A 1031 -2.14 15.93 -44.93
CA LYS A 1031 -1.64 17.05 -45.75
C LYS A 1031 -2.69 18.18 -45.88
N SER A 1032 -3.98 17.84 -45.89
CA SER A 1032 -5.09 18.81 -45.88
C SER A 1032 -5.18 19.53 -44.53
N LEU A 1033 -5.18 18.78 -43.42
CA LEU A 1033 -5.19 19.32 -42.06
C LEU A 1033 -3.94 20.16 -41.76
N GLN A 1034 -2.75 19.76 -42.24
CA GLN A 1034 -1.52 20.55 -42.17
C GLN A 1034 -1.67 21.89 -42.88
N ARG A 1035 -2.24 21.92 -44.10
CA ARG A 1035 -2.54 23.18 -44.81
C ARG A 1035 -3.56 24.06 -44.07
N GLN A 1036 -4.60 23.46 -43.48
CA GLN A 1036 -5.56 24.18 -42.65
C GLN A 1036 -4.90 24.76 -41.40
N LEU A 1037 -4.01 24.02 -40.75
CA LEU A 1037 -3.25 24.44 -39.58
C LEU A 1037 -2.23 25.53 -39.92
N GLU A 1038 -1.53 25.45 -41.05
CA GLU A 1038 -0.70 26.55 -41.57
C GLU A 1038 -1.52 27.82 -41.84
N LEU A 1039 -2.71 27.69 -42.42
CA LEU A 1039 -3.61 28.82 -42.68
C LEU A 1039 -4.15 29.41 -41.36
N ALA A 1040 -4.44 28.58 -40.36
CA ALA A 1040 -4.81 29.03 -39.02
C ALA A 1040 -3.63 29.71 -38.30
N GLN A 1041 -2.41 29.19 -38.43
CA GLN A 1041 -1.20 29.83 -37.90
C GLN A 1041 -0.91 31.16 -38.60
N LYS A 1042 -1.06 31.26 -39.92
CA LYS A 1042 -0.94 32.52 -40.69
C LYS A 1042 -2.00 33.54 -40.27
N ARG A 1043 -3.25 33.12 -40.02
CA ARG A 1043 -4.30 33.97 -39.45
C ARG A 1043 -3.98 34.42 -38.02
N ASN A 1044 -3.48 33.52 -37.17
CA ASN A 1044 -3.07 33.88 -35.81
C ASN A 1044 -1.86 34.83 -35.80
N ALA A 1045 -0.89 34.67 -36.71
CA ALA A 1045 0.20 35.61 -36.89
C ALA A 1045 -0.31 36.99 -37.32
N GLN A 1046 -1.19 37.05 -38.33
CA GLN A 1046 -1.85 38.29 -38.75
C GLN A 1046 -2.68 38.95 -37.62
N LEU A 1047 -3.33 38.16 -36.77
CA LEU A 1047 -4.03 38.66 -35.59
C LEU A 1047 -3.05 39.16 -34.51
N TYR A 1048 -1.90 38.52 -34.33
CA TYR A 1048 -0.83 39.02 -33.48
C TYR A 1048 -0.25 40.34 -34.02
N ASP A 1049 0.03 40.45 -35.32
CA ASP A 1049 0.49 41.68 -35.98
C ASP A 1049 -0.55 42.82 -35.79
N VAL A 1050 -1.85 42.51 -35.90
CA VAL A 1050 -2.95 43.47 -35.65
C VAL A 1050 -3.05 43.85 -34.17
N VAL A 1051 -2.85 42.93 -33.22
CA VAL A 1051 -2.83 43.22 -31.78
C VAL A 1051 -1.58 44.01 -31.37
N GLU A 1052 -0.44 43.75 -32.00
CA GLU A 1052 0.81 44.47 -31.74
C GLU A 1052 0.79 45.88 -32.36
N THR A 1053 0.27 46.03 -33.58
CA THR A 1053 0.05 47.36 -34.19
C THR A 1053 -1.03 48.16 -33.46
N THR A 1054 -2.11 47.57 -32.95
CA THR A 1054 -3.08 48.29 -32.10
C THR A 1054 -2.53 48.63 -30.72
N LYS A 1055 -1.64 47.81 -30.14
CA LYS A 1055 -0.84 48.22 -28.95
C LYS A 1055 0.07 49.41 -29.27
N ALA A 1056 0.79 49.38 -30.39
CA ALA A 1056 1.69 50.45 -30.81
C ALA A 1056 0.94 51.75 -31.21
N ALA A 1057 -0.30 51.63 -31.68
CA ALA A 1057 -1.15 52.76 -32.07
C ALA A 1057 -1.93 53.40 -30.91
N SER A 1058 -1.77 52.91 -29.66
CA SER A 1058 -2.42 53.49 -28.47
C SER A 1058 -1.64 54.73 -27.99
N PRO A 1059 -2.13 55.97 -28.19
CA PRO A 1059 -1.37 57.17 -27.86
C PRO A 1059 -1.48 57.51 -26.38
N HIS A 1060 -0.42 58.07 -25.78
CA HIS A 1060 -0.54 58.76 -24.49
C HIS A 1060 -1.45 60.00 -24.68
N GLY A 1061 -2.62 60.01 -24.03
CA GLY A 1061 -3.76 60.83 -24.49
C GLY A 1061 -4.72 61.38 -23.43
N ARG A 1062 -4.25 61.55 -22.18
CA ARG A 1062 -5.01 61.88 -20.95
C ARG A 1062 -5.67 60.69 -20.26
#